data_AF-S7PWY9-F1
#
_entry.id   AF-S7PWY9-F1
#
_cell.length_a   1.000
_cell.length_b   1.000
_cell.length_c   1.000
_cell.angle_alpha   90.00
_cell.angle_beta   90.00
_cell.angle_gamma   90.00
#
_symmetry.space_group_name_H-M   'P 1'
#
loop_
_entity.id
_entity.type
_entity.pdbx_description
1 polymer ?
#
loop_
_entity_poly.entity_id
_entity_poly.type
_entity_poly.pdbx_seq_one_letter_code
_entity_poly.pdbx_strand_id
1 'polypeptide(L)'
;MKWVTFICVLFLFSSAYSRGVFRRDAHKSELAHRFKDLGEEYFRGLVLVTFSQFLQQCPFEEQVKLAKEVTDFAKTCAADESAENCDKSLHTLFGDKLCAVASLRDTYGDMADCCTKKEPERHECFLKHKDDNPNLPALVRPEPDALCTAFKESDQKLLGSYLYEVARRHPFFYGPELLYSIQEYKGVLTECCEAADKAACLGPKLDALKEKVLVSGARQRLKCSSLQKFGDRAFKAWSIARLSQKFPTAEFIEVSKLVTDLTKVHKECCSGDMLECADDRADLAKYMCENQDSISSKLKECCAKPLLEKSQCLAEVENDDLPSDLASLNADYVDDKDLCKNYKEAKDVFLGTFLYEYSRRHPDYAVSLLLRLAKGYEATLEKCCASDDAHACVSKVFDELKPLVEEPKALVTKNCETFDKLGEYGFQNALLVRYTKKLPQVSTPTLVDVSRKLGRVGSYCCKLPDVKRMGCAEDYLSVVLNWLCVSHEKAPVSDRVTKCCTESLVHRRPCFSALEADETYVPKEFNADTFTFHADVCALPVPEQQVKKQTALVELLKHKPKATEEQLKTVMGDFTTFFEKCCAAADKEACFAEELSAFLEEICHEKEISEKYGLSDCCSQREEERHNCFLAHKKASPASIPPFQLPEPVTGCKEYKENREAFMNRYIYEIARRHPFLYAPILLSLAAHYDKIIPLCCKAENPIECFQTKAASITKELRESSLLNQHVCAVMRNFGPRTFGAITITKLSQKFPQTNFTEIQKLVLDVAHTHEECCRGNVLECLQDAEKIMFYICSQQDTLSSKIAECCKLPTLELGQCIIHAENDDKPEGLSPTLNRFLGERDFNQFSSREKDLFMARFTYEYSRRHTKFAVPVILRVAKGYQELLEKCSQSQNPLECQDKGEEELEKYIQENQALAKRSCGLFQKLGEYYLQNAFLVAYTKKAPQLTPPELMTYTRKMASAAATCCRLSEEKQLACGEGAADVIIGQLCIRHGETPINAAVGQCCTSSYANRRPCFSSLVVDETYVPPPFSDDKFIFHKDLCQAQGVALQTMKQQFLINLVKQKPQISEEQLEAVIADFSGLLEKCCQGQEQEVCFAEEGPKLISKTRAALGV
;
A
#
# COMPACT_ATOMS: atom_id res chain seq x y z
N MET A 1 -0.09 -35.59 66.51
CA MET A 1 0.48 -35.98 65.20
C MET A 1 -0.51 -36.77 64.31
N LYS A 2 -1.79 -36.37 64.20
CA LYS A 2 -2.77 -37.07 63.32
C LYS A 2 -3.64 -36.13 62.44
N TRP A 3 -3.61 -34.82 62.66
CA TRP A 3 -4.42 -33.85 61.89
C TRP A 3 -3.64 -33.21 60.73
N VAL A 4 -2.36 -32.90 60.93
CA VAL A 4 -1.49 -32.33 59.89
C VAL A 4 -1.26 -33.33 58.75
N THR A 5 -1.12 -34.62 59.06
CA THR A 5 -0.97 -35.68 58.05
C THR A 5 -2.25 -35.88 57.23
N PHE A 6 -3.43 -35.71 57.83
CA PHE A 6 -4.72 -35.84 57.13
C PHE A 6 -4.97 -34.64 56.19
N ILE A 7 -4.60 -33.43 56.63
CA ILE A 7 -4.67 -32.21 55.81
C ILE A 7 -3.66 -32.27 54.64
N CYS A 8 -2.43 -32.75 54.88
CA CYS A 8 -1.45 -32.94 53.79
C CYS A 8 -1.89 -34.01 52.79
N VAL A 9 -2.55 -35.09 53.24
CA VAL A 9 -3.11 -36.12 52.34
C VAL A 9 -4.31 -35.56 51.55
N LEU A 10 -5.18 -34.74 52.15
CA LEU A 10 -6.26 -34.04 51.44
C LEU A 10 -5.74 -33.04 50.40
N PHE A 11 -4.67 -32.27 50.70
CA PHE A 11 -4.04 -31.40 49.69
C PHE A 11 -3.30 -32.19 48.60
N LEU A 12 -2.79 -33.39 48.91
CA LEU A 12 -2.24 -34.32 47.90
C LEU A 12 -3.34 -34.95 47.02
N PHE A 13 -4.52 -35.26 47.57
CA PHE A 13 -5.66 -35.74 46.78
C PHE A 13 -6.33 -34.63 45.96
N SER A 14 -6.40 -33.39 46.46
CA SER A 14 -6.92 -32.23 45.71
C SER A 14 -5.97 -31.76 44.60
N SER A 15 -4.66 -31.93 44.77
CA SER A 15 -3.68 -31.69 43.69
C SER A 15 -3.60 -32.86 42.70
N ALA A 16 -3.97 -34.08 43.11
CA ALA A 16 -4.08 -35.25 42.23
C ALA A 16 -5.39 -35.29 41.41
N TYR A 17 -6.46 -34.59 41.81
CA TYR A 17 -7.68 -34.48 41.01
C TYR A 17 -7.62 -33.38 39.93
N SER A 18 -6.73 -32.39 40.08
CA SER A 18 -6.56 -31.29 39.12
C SER A 18 -5.61 -31.62 37.96
N ARG A 19 -4.81 -32.68 38.11
CA ARG A 19 -4.07 -33.29 37.01
C ARG A 19 -4.73 -34.65 36.76
N GLY A 20 -5.39 -34.83 35.61
CA GLY A 20 -5.96 -36.12 35.24
C GLY A 20 -4.90 -37.22 35.28
N VAL A 21 -4.79 -37.93 36.40
CA VAL A 21 -3.99 -39.13 36.56
C VAL A 21 -4.95 -40.29 36.75
N PHE A 22 -5.65 -40.66 35.68
CA PHE A 22 -5.82 -42.08 35.40
C PHE A 22 -4.56 -42.49 34.64
N ARG A 23 -3.59 -43.07 35.37
CA ARG A 23 -2.57 -43.93 34.77
C ARG A 23 -3.32 -45.10 34.10
N ARG A 24 -3.67 -44.96 32.82
CA ARG A 24 -3.40 -46.05 31.88
C ARG A 24 -1.87 -46.11 31.79
N ASP A 25 -1.30 -47.31 31.88
CA ASP A 25 0.15 -47.49 31.78
C ASP A 25 0.66 -46.69 30.58
N ALA A 26 1.48 -45.66 30.82
CA ALA A 26 2.05 -44.88 29.72
C ALA A 26 2.80 -45.87 28.82
N HIS A 27 2.39 -45.95 27.55
CA HIS A 27 3.05 -46.82 26.59
C HIS A 27 4.55 -46.49 26.58
N LYS A 28 5.41 -47.52 26.48
CA LYS A 28 6.86 -47.31 26.49
C LYS A 28 7.30 -46.36 25.36
N SER A 29 6.60 -46.41 24.22
CA SER A 29 6.74 -45.46 23.12
C SER A 29 5.38 -44.98 22.63
N GLU A 30 5.07 -43.70 22.89
CA GLU A 30 3.84 -43.06 22.42
C GLU A 30 3.79 -42.98 20.88
N LEU A 31 4.94 -42.74 20.25
CA LEU A 31 5.07 -42.70 18.79
C LEU A 31 4.73 -44.06 18.16
N ALA A 32 5.26 -45.15 18.73
CA ALA A 32 4.97 -46.51 18.26
C ALA A 32 3.50 -46.86 18.43
N HIS A 33 2.89 -46.50 19.56
CA HIS A 33 1.48 -46.71 19.85
C HIS A 33 0.60 -46.03 18.80
N ARG A 34 0.74 -44.72 18.59
CA ARG A 34 -0.08 -44.00 17.60
C ARG A 34 0.14 -44.48 16.18
N PHE A 35 1.36 -44.90 15.82
CA PHE A 35 1.64 -45.48 14.50
C PHE A 35 0.92 -46.82 14.29
N LYS A 36 0.88 -47.69 15.31
CA LYS A 36 0.19 -48.99 15.25
C LYS A 36 -1.33 -48.82 15.15
N ASP A 37 -1.90 -47.88 15.90
CA ASP A 37 -3.34 -47.71 16.03
C ASP A 37 -3.95 -47.00 14.81
N LEU A 38 -3.28 -45.95 14.31
CA LEU A 38 -3.75 -45.19 13.15
C LEU A 38 -3.38 -45.84 11.80
N GLY A 39 -2.30 -46.62 11.77
CA GLY A 39 -1.71 -47.12 10.53
C GLY A 39 -0.95 -46.03 9.74
N GLU A 40 -0.08 -46.48 8.84
CA GLU A 40 0.91 -45.60 8.18
C GLU A 40 0.29 -44.46 7.38
N GLU A 41 -0.80 -44.71 6.65
CA GLU A 41 -1.43 -43.71 5.78
C GLU A 41 -1.99 -42.53 6.58
N TYR A 42 -2.83 -42.79 7.58
CA TYR A 42 -3.42 -41.76 8.43
C TYR A 42 -2.38 -41.09 9.31
N PHE A 43 -1.42 -41.86 9.86
CA PHE A 43 -0.31 -41.31 10.64
C PHE A 43 0.48 -40.29 9.82
N ARG A 44 0.91 -40.64 8.60
CA ARG A 44 1.68 -39.73 7.73
C ARG A 44 0.87 -38.51 7.32
N GLY A 45 -0.43 -38.68 7.04
CA GLY A 45 -1.34 -37.58 6.74
C GLY A 45 -1.47 -36.59 7.90
N LEU A 46 -1.69 -37.07 9.12
CA LEU A 46 -1.80 -36.24 10.32
C LEU A 46 -0.48 -35.54 10.66
N VAL A 47 0.66 -36.22 10.51
CA VAL A 47 1.98 -35.61 10.65
C VAL A 47 2.18 -34.46 9.66
N LEU A 48 1.79 -34.64 8.39
CA LEU A 48 1.84 -33.57 7.40
C LEU A 48 0.94 -32.39 7.80
N VAL A 49 -0.30 -32.67 8.24
CA VAL A 49 -1.20 -31.63 8.75
C VAL A 49 -0.56 -30.86 9.91
N THR A 50 0.00 -31.57 10.90
CA THR A 50 0.68 -30.96 12.04
C THR A 50 1.79 -30.00 11.58
N PHE A 51 2.69 -30.45 10.69
CA PHE A 51 3.73 -29.58 10.17
C PHE A 51 3.19 -28.41 9.35
N SER A 52 2.17 -28.61 8.52
CA SER A 52 1.56 -27.53 7.73
C SER A 52 0.89 -26.47 8.60
N GLN A 53 0.29 -26.87 9.71
CA GLN A 53 -0.34 -25.95 10.65
C GLN A 53 0.66 -25.16 11.49
N PHE A 54 1.84 -25.71 11.81
CA PHE A 54 2.89 -24.99 12.54
C PHE A 54 3.81 -24.19 11.60
N LEU A 55 4.22 -24.77 10.47
CA LEU A 55 5.14 -24.19 9.49
C LEU A 55 4.39 -23.69 8.26
N GLN A 56 3.46 -22.74 8.44
CA GLN A 56 2.54 -22.31 7.37
C GLN A 56 3.22 -21.68 6.15
N GLN A 57 4.47 -21.19 6.24
CA GLN A 57 5.23 -20.63 5.13
C GLN A 57 6.23 -21.61 4.46
N CYS A 58 6.53 -22.74 5.09
CA CYS A 58 7.52 -23.71 4.61
C CYS A 58 6.98 -24.47 3.38
N PRO A 59 7.79 -24.69 2.32
CA PRO A 59 7.35 -25.37 1.10
C PRO A 59 6.85 -26.80 1.32
N PHE A 60 5.97 -27.27 0.41
CA PHE A 60 5.36 -28.60 0.48
C PHE A 60 6.41 -29.72 0.53
N GLU A 61 7.42 -29.66 -0.33
CA GLU A 61 8.45 -30.69 -0.47
C GLU A 61 9.26 -30.88 0.82
N GLU A 62 9.57 -29.79 1.52
CA GLU A 62 10.28 -29.84 2.80
C GLU A 62 9.43 -30.50 3.89
N GLN A 63 8.14 -30.18 3.95
CA GLN A 63 7.23 -30.79 4.93
C GLN A 63 6.96 -32.27 4.65
N VAL A 64 6.88 -32.67 3.38
CA VAL A 64 6.78 -34.08 3.00
C VAL A 64 8.01 -34.86 3.47
N LYS A 65 9.21 -34.25 3.38
CA LYS A 65 10.45 -34.85 3.88
C LYS A 65 10.40 -35.01 5.40
N LEU A 66 10.02 -33.96 6.14
CA LEU A 66 9.87 -34.03 7.60
C LEU A 66 8.85 -35.11 8.02
N ALA A 67 7.71 -35.16 7.33
CA ALA A 67 6.67 -36.16 7.61
C ALA A 67 7.17 -37.58 7.36
N LYS A 68 7.96 -37.79 6.29
CA LYS A 68 8.61 -39.07 6.01
C LYS A 68 9.61 -39.45 7.10
N GLU A 69 10.47 -38.53 7.52
CA GLU A 69 11.46 -38.79 8.59
C GLU A 69 10.79 -39.21 9.90
N VAL A 70 9.70 -38.55 10.30
CA VAL A 70 8.93 -38.93 11.50
C VAL A 70 8.26 -40.29 11.31
N THR A 71 7.74 -40.57 10.12
CA THR A 71 7.12 -41.88 9.81
C THR A 71 8.12 -43.02 9.84
N ASP A 72 9.31 -42.84 9.27
CA ASP A 72 10.38 -43.83 9.28
C ASP A 72 10.92 -44.07 10.71
N PHE A 73 11.01 -43.01 11.52
CA PHE A 73 11.33 -43.13 12.94
C PHE A 73 10.23 -43.89 13.72
N ALA A 74 8.96 -43.61 13.44
CA ALA A 74 7.83 -44.32 14.05
C ALA A 74 7.84 -45.82 13.72
N LYS A 75 8.19 -46.21 12.49
CA LYS A 75 8.39 -47.62 12.10
C LYS A 75 9.48 -48.29 12.91
N THR A 76 10.57 -47.57 13.18
CA THR A 76 11.70 -48.07 13.97
C THR A 76 11.25 -48.32 15.41
N CYS A 77 10.58 -47.35 16.03
CA CYS A 77 10.02 -47.50 17.38
C CYS A 77 8.93 -48.57 17.47
N ALA A 78 8.13 -48.76 16.41
CA ALA A 78 7.13 -49.82 16.36
C ALA A 78 7.75 -51.23 16.30
N ALA A 79 8.93 -51.36 15.69
CA ALA A 79 9.70 -52.61 15.65
C ALA A 79 10.46 -52.87 16.97
N ASP A 80 11.02 -51.83 17.59
CA ASP A 80 11.69 -51.89 18.89
C ASP A 80 11.41 -50.62 19.72
N GLU A 81 10.50 -50.74 20.69
CA GLU A 81 10.12 -49.63 21.57
C GLU A 81 11.24 -49.22 22.55
N SER A 82 12.31 -50.01 22.67
CA SER A 82 13.48 -49.69 23.49
C SER A 82 14.60 -48.97 22.72
N ALA A 83 14.43 -48.76 21.41
CA ALA A 83 15.37 -48.01 20.60
C ALA A 83 15.50 -46.55 21.08
N GLU A 84 16.66 -45.95 20.83
CA GLU A 84 17.01 -44.62 21.34
C GLU A 84 15.99 -43.56 20.91
N ASN A 85 15.55 -42.72 21.87
CA ASN A 85 14.58 -41.64 21.69
C ASN A 85 13.12 -42.10 21.43
N CYS A 86 12.81 -43.39 21.42
CA CYS A 86 11.42 -43.87 21.24
C CYS A 86 10.52 -43.62 22.46
N ASP A 87 11.11 -43.36 23.62
CA ASP A 87 10.44 -43.03 24.89
C ASP A 87 10.07 -41.53 25.02
N LYS A 88 10.51 -40.69 24.08
CA LYS A 88 10.18 -39.26 24.07
C LYS A 88 8.69 -39.03 23.80
N SER A 89 8.14 -37.97 24.41
CA SER A 89 6.78 -37.53 24.09
C SER A 89 6.67 -37.03 22.65
N LEU A 90 5.47 -37.11 22.07
CA LEU A 90 5.19 -36.59 20.73
C LEU A 90 5.59 -35.11 20.60
N HIS A 91 5.19 -34.26 21.54
CA HIS A 91 5.58 -32.85 21.55
C HIS A 91 7.11 -32.64 21.52
N THR A 92 7.87 -33.47 22.23
CA THR A 92 9.34 -33.38 22.20
C THR A 92 9.87 -33.72 20.80
N LEU A 93 9.40 -34.82 20.22
CA LEU A 93 9.83 -35.27 18.89
C LEU A 93 9.47 -34.28 17.78
N PHE A 94 8.23 -33.79 17.75
CA PHE A 94 7.79 -32.77 16.80
C PHE A 94 8.51 -31.45 17.02
N GLY A 95 8.66 -31.00 18.27
CA GLY A 95 9.39 -29.79 18.61
C GLY A 95 10.86 -29.84 18.18
N ASP A 96 11.54 -30.97 18.39
CA ASP A 96 12.92 -31.18 17.94
C ASP A 96 13.02 -31.09 16.40
N LYS A 97 12.04 -31.64 15.67
CA LYS A 97 11.96 -31.53 14.20
C LYS A 97 11.67 -30.11 13.72
N LEU A 98 10.77 -29.38 14.37
CA LEU A 98 10.52 -27.97 14.07
C LEU A 98 11.80 -27.14 14.25
N CYS A 99 12.55 -27.39 15.33
CA CYS A 99 13.80 -26.69 15.63
C CYS A 99 14.97 -27.06 14.72
N ALA A 100 14.90 -28.19 14.00
CA ALA A 100 15.90 -28.60 13.03
C ALA A 100 15.72 -27.95 11.64
N VAL A 101 14.64 -27.20 11.42
CA VAL A 101 14.40 -26.48 10.17
C VAL A 101 15.39 -25.32 10.03
N ALA A 102 16.32 -25.41 9.08
CA ALA A 102 17.41 -24.45 8.92
C ALA A 102 16.93 -23.00 8.69
N SER A 103 15.83 -22.84 7.95
CA SER A 103 15.22 -21.54 7.61
C SER A 103 14.25 -21.03 8.68
N LEU A 104 14.13 -21.68 9.85
CA LEU A 104 13.13 -21.32 10.87
C LEU A 104 13.28 -19.86 11.33
N ARG A 105 14.51 -19.41 11.60
CA ARG A 105 14.79 -18.03 12.01
C ARG A 105 14.48 -17.04 10.88
N ASP A 106 14.96 -17.33 9.68
CA ASP A 106 14.82 -16.43 8.53
C ASP A 106 13.36 -16.29 8.07
N THR A 107 12.57 -17.37 8.19
CA THR A 107 11.18 -17.41 7.70
C THR A 107 10.17 -17.00 8.76
N TYR A 108 10.41 -17.31 10.04
CA TYR A 108 9.42 -17.14 11.12
C TYR A 108 9.88 -16.22 12.27
N GLY A 109 11.08 -15.62 12.20
CA GLY A 109 11.57 -14.65 13.17
C GLY A 109 11.57 -15.17 14.61
N ASP A 110 10.73 -14.58 15.45
CA ASP A 110 10.62 -14.86 16.89
C ASP A 110 10.15 -16.29 17.20
N MET A 111 9.52 -16.99 16.25
CA MET A 111 9.13 -18.40 16.43
C MET A 111 10.35 -19.29 16.70
N ALA A 112 11.52 -18.95 16.17
CA ALA A 112 12.75 -19.69 16.42
C ALA A 112 13.22 -19.57 17.89
N ASP A 113 12.78 -18.56 18.64
CA ASP A 113 13.07 -18.45 20.08
C ASP A 113 12.33 -19.50 20.91
N CYS A 114 11.24 -20.08 20.38
CA CYS A 114 10.58 -21.21 21.01
C CYS A 114 11.55 -22.39 21.22
N CYS A 115 12.53 -22.57 20.33
CA CYS A 115 13.53 -23.64 20.42
C CYS A 115 14.50 -23.52 21.59
N THR A 116 14.56 -22.36 22.24
CA THR A 116 15.34 -22.16 23.48
C THR A 116 14.61 -22.64 24.73
N LYS A 117 13.31 -22.89 24.64
CA LYS A 117 12.43 -23.32 25.73
C LYS A 117 12.40 -24.85 25.85
N LYS A 118 11.99 -25.35 27.01
CA LYS A 118 11.72 -26.78 27.24
C LYS A 118 10.22 -27.06 27.14
N GLU A 119 9.83 -28.32 27.00
CA GLU A 119 8.42 -28.68 27.07
C GLU A 119 7.86 -28.52 28.49
N PRO A 120 6.61 -28.05 28.67
CA PRO A 120 5.59 -27.75 27.63
C PRO A 120 5.65 -26.32 27.07
N GLU A 121 6.53 -25.46 27.59
CA GLU A 121 6.60 -24.03 27.23
C GLU A 121 7.02 -23.81 25.78
N ARG A 122 7.86 -24.70 25.23
CA ARG A 122 8.23 -24.72 23.81
C ARG A 122 7.02 -24.96 22.92
N HIS A 123 6.22 -25.97 23.21
CA HIS A 123 4.99 -26.25 22.49
C HIS A 123 3.96 -25.11 22.59
N GLU A 124 3.74 -24.55 23.79
CA GLU A 124 2.86 -23.38 23.96
C GLU A 124 3.35 -22.16 23.17
N CYS A 125 4.67 -21.97 23.09
CA CYS A 125 5.28 -20.92 22.27
C CYS A 125 4.99 -21.13 20.78
N PHE A 126 5.15 -22.35 20.25
CA PHE A 126 4.82 -22.64 18.85
C PHE A 126 3.33 -22.45 18.55
N LEU A 127 2.44 -22.83 19.46
CA LEU A 127 1.00 -22.64 19.29
C LEU A 127 0.60 -21.17 19.14
N LYS A 128 1.27 -20.26 19.85
CA LYS A 128 1.03 -18.81 19.74
C LYS A 128 1.43 -18.22 18.38
N HIS A 129 2.31 -18.90 17.64
CA HIS A 129 2.75 -18.49 16.31
C HIS A 129 1.86 -19.01 15.18
N LYS A 130 0.84 -19.82 15.46
CA LYS A 130 -0.16 -20.21 14.46
C LYS A 130 -0.92 -18.97 13.97
N ASP A 131 -0.85 -18.73 12.67
CA ASP A 131 -1.45 -17.58 12.03
C ASP A 131 -2.80 -17.93 11.38
N ASP A 132 -3.92 -17.58 12.04
CA ASP A 132 -5.28 -17.64 11.47
C ASP A 132 -5.51 -16.87 10.15
N ASN A 133 -4.65 -15.92 9.78
CA ASN A 133 -4.75 -15.20 8.50
C ASN A 133 -3.36 -15.09 7.85
N PRO A 134 -2.76 -16.23 7.47
CA PRO A 134 -1.45 -16.23 6.86
C PRO A 134 -1.61 -15.60 5.47
N ASN A 135 -0.86 -14.54 5.17
CA ASN A 135 -0.93 -13.78 3.90
C ASN A 135 -0.46 -14.61 2.68
N LEU A 136 -1.08 -15.76 2.46
CA LEU A 136 -0.80 -16.71 1.41
C LEU A 136 -1.55 -16.32 0.13
N PRO A 137 -0.98 -16.62 -1.06
CA PRO A 137 -1.69 -16.44 -2.32
C PRO A 137 -3.03 -17.17 -2.33
N ALA A 138 -4.02 -16.57 -3.01
CA ALA A 138 -5.31 -17.20 -3.24
C ALA A 138 -5.12 -18.55 -3.93
N LEU A 139 -5.83 -19.57 -3.45
CA LEU A 139 -5.78 -20.90 -4.07
C LEU A 139 -6.49 -20.84 -5.42
N VAL A 140 -5.73 -20.91 -6.50
CA VAL A 140 -6.25 -20.95 -7.87
C VAL A 140 -6.55 -22.41 -8.21
N ARG A 141 -7.81 -22.69 -8.58
CA ARG A 141 -8.20 -24.00 -9.10
C ARG A 141 -7.52 -24.19 -10.47
N PRO A 142 -6.73 -25.25 -10.69
CA PRO A 142 -6.22 -25.55 -12.01
C PRO A 142 -7.35 -25.84 -13.00
N GLU A 143 -7.10 -25.61 -14.29
CA GLU A 143 -8.04 -26.00 -15.33
C GLU A 143 -8.44 -27.48 -15.20
N PRO A 144 -9.72 -27.85 -15.44
CA PRO A 144 -10.25 -29.20 -15.22
C PRO A 144 -9.36 -30.34 -15.78
N ASP A 145 -8.84 -30.17 -17.00
CA ASP A 145 -7.97 -31.16 -17.64
C ASP A 145 -6.59 -31.26 -16.98
N ALA A 146 -6.01 -30.12 -16.57
CA ALA A 146 -4.73 -30.10 -15.87
C ALA A 146 -4.86 -30.76 -14.49
N LEU A 147 -5.95 -30.49 -13.77
CA LEU A 147 -6.24 -31.12 -12.49
C LEU A 147 -6.39 -32.64 -12.61
N CYS A 148 -7.13 -33.10 -13.61
CA CYS A 148 -7.32 -34.53 -13.87
C CYS A 148 -6.03 -35.21 -14.35
N THR A 149 -5.19 -34.51 -15.11
CA THR A 149 -3.87 -35.02 -15.51
C THR A 149 -2.97 -35.21 -14.29
N ALA A 150 -2.88 -34.21 -13.41
CA ALA A 150 -2.12 -34.31 -12.17
C ALA A 150 -2.63 -35.44 -11.26
N PHE A 151 -3.95 -35.65 -11.20
CA PHE A 151 -4.55 -36.76 -10.46
C PHE A 151 -4.18 -38.13 -11.03
N LYS A 152 -4.15 -38.28 -12.37
CA LYS A 152 -3.74 -39.53 -13.05
C LYS A 152 -2.24 -39.78 -12.95
N GLU A 153 -1.42 -38.74 -12.97
CA GLU A 153 0.04 -38.84 -12.82
C GLU A 153 0.45 -39.27 -11.41
N SER A 154 -0.15 -38.66 -10.37
CA SER A 154 0.10 -39.03 -8.98
C SER A 154 -1.02 -38.54 -8.08
N ASP A 155 -1.96 -39.43 -7.75
CA ASP A 155 -3.02 -39.14 -6.79
C ASP A 155 -2.43 -38.78 -5.42
N GLN A 156 -1.44 -39.53 -4.93
CA GLN A 156 -0.79 -39.29 -3.64
C GLN A 156 -0.18 -37.90 -3.54
N LYS A 157 0.51 -37.41 -4.58
CA LYS A 157 1.11 -36.06 -4.57
C LYS A 157 0.04 -34.98 -4.55
N LEU A 158 -1.01 -35.13 -5.37
CA LEU A 158 -2.10 -34.16 -5.45
C LEU A 158 -2.89 -34.08 -4.14
N LEU A 159 -3.23 -35.23 -3.53
CA LEU A 159 -3.96 -35.29 -2.26
C LEU A 159 -3.10 -34.77 -1.10
N GLY A 160 -1.79 -35.07 -1.11
CA GLY A 160 -0.85 -34.49 -0.14
C GLY A 160 -0.74 -32.96 -0.27
N SER A 161 -0.71 -32.43 -1.49
CA SER A 161 -0.74 -30.99 -1.73
C SER A 161 -2.05 -30.36 -1.23
N TYR A 162 -3.19 -31.03 -1.42
CA TYR A 162 -4.47 -30.57 -0.86
C TYR A 162 -4.44 -30.52 0.68
N LEU A 163 -3.94 -31.56 1.36
CA LEU A 163 -3.74 -31.55 2.83
C LEU A 163 -2.96 -30.31 3.25
N TYR A 164 -1.81 -30.13 2.61
CA TYR A 164 -0.88 -29.04 2.90
C TYR A 164 -1.53 -27.67 2.70
N GLU A 165 -2.15 -27.42 1.54
CA GLU A 165 -2.72 -26.11 1.20
C GLU A 165 -3.91 -25.73 2.11
N VAL A 166 -4.73 -26.69 2.52
CA VAL A 166 -5.84 -26.45 3.46
C VAL A 166 -5.33 -26.26 4.88
N ALA A 167 -4.45 -27.15 5.37
CA ALA A 167 -3.93 -27.10 6.73
C ALA A 167 -3.13 -25.83 7.01
N ARG A 168 -2.30 -25.36 6.06
CA ARG A 168 -1.52 -24.13 6.23
C ARG A 168 -2.36 -22.85 6.23
N ARG A 169 -3.55 -22.86 5.59
CA ARG A 169 -4.51 -21.73 5.60
C ARG A 169 -5.43 -21.75 6.81
N HIS A 170 -5.62 -22.92 7.41
CA HIS A 170 -6.49 -23.12 8.56
C HIS A 170 -5.71 -23.87 9.65
N PRO A 171 -4.84 -23.18 10.41
CA PRO A 171 -3.89 -23.82 11.32
C PRO A 171 -4.53 -24.50 12.54
N PHE A 172 -5.85 -24.36 12.70
CA PHE A 172 -6.66 -25.04 13.71
C PHE A 172 -7.69 -26.00 13.09
N PHE A 173 -7.57 -26.35 11.81
CA PHE A 173 -8.49 -27.30 11.16
C PHE A 173 -8.46 -28.65 11.89
N TYR A 174 -9.63 -29.31 11.98
CA TYR A 174 -9.77 -30.60 12.64
C TYR A 174 -9.12 -31.72 11.80
N GLY A 175 -7.92 -32.17 12.18
CA GLY A 175 -7.09 -33.09 11.40
C GLY A 175 -7.83 -34.33 10.87
N PRO A 176 -8.56 -35.08 11.71
CA PRO A 176 -9.31 -36.26 11.26
C PRO A 176 -10.35 -35.95 10.18
N GLU A 177 -11.05 -34.82 10.29
CA GLU A 177 -12.04 -34.39 9.30
C GLU A 177 -11.39 -33.86 8.02
N LEU A 178 -10.16 -33.35 8.09
CA LEU A 178 -9.40 -32.99 6.90
C LEU A 178 -8.99 -34.24 6.09
N LEU A 179 -8.62 -35.33 6.77
CA LEU A 179 -8.38 -36.62 6.10
C LEU A 179 -9.65 -37.13 5.42
N TYR A 180 -10.81 -37.01 6.06
CA TYR A 180 -12.10 -37.33 5.45
C TYR A 180 -12.41 -36.44 4.23
N SER A 181 -12.18 -35.13 4.33
CA SER A 181 -12.40 -34.17 3.23
C SER A 181 -11.58 -34.51 1.98
N ILE A 182 -10.45 -35.20 2.16
CA ILE A 182 -9.60 -35.67 1.06
C ILE A 182 -10.10 -36.93 0.41
N GLN A 183 -10.76 -37.81 1.16
CA GLN A 183 -11.50 -38.91 0.56
C GLN A 183 -12.64 -38.38 -0.30
N GLU A 184 -13.35 -37.34 0.16
CA GLU A 184 -14.38 -36.66 -0.65
C GLU A 184 -13.76 -36.03 -1.91
N TYR A 185 -12.64 -35.31 -1.77
CA TYR A 185 -11.93 -34.70 -2.90
C TYR A 185 -11.48 -35.76 -3.92
N LYS A 186 -10.89 -36.87 -3.45
CA LYS A 186 -10.50 -38.01 -4.28
C LYS A 186 -11.70 -38.62 -4.99
N GLY A 187 -12.84 -38.76 -4.30
CA GLY A 187 -14.08 -39.27 -4.88
C GLY A 187 -14.58 -38.39 -6.03
N VAL A 188 -14.61 -37.06 -5.84
CA VAL A 188 -14.99 -36.10 -6.89
C VAL A 188 -14.06 -36.19 -8.10
N LEU A 189 -12.74 -36.29 -7.88
CA LEU A 189 -11.78 -36.44 -8.97
C LEU A 189 -11.94 -37.77 -9.70
N THR A 190 -12.14 -38.86 -8.97
CA THR A 190 -12.33 -40.20 -9.55
C THR A 190 -13.57 -40.25 -10.44
N GLU A 191 -14.67 -39.62 -10.02
CA GLU A 191 -15.91 -39.54 -10.80
C GLU A 191 -15.75 -38.60 -12.01
N CYS A 192 -15.32 -37.36 -11.77
CA CYS A 192 -15.40 -36.32 -12.79
C CYS A 192 -14.26 -36.36 -13.81
N CYS A 193 -13.11 -36.96 -13.50
CA CYS A 193 -12.02 -37.07 -14.48
C CYS A 193 -12.28 -38.08 -15.60
N GLU A 194 -13.30 -38.94 -15.43
CA GLU A 194 -13.81 -39.85 -16.45
C GLU A 194 -15.08 -39.32 -17.14
N ALA A 195 -15.61 -38.16 -16.71
CA ALA A 195 -16.77 -37.53 -17.34
C ALA A 195 -16.42 -36.91 -18.70
N ALA A 196 -17.39 -36.94 -19.63
CA ALA A 196 -17.25 -36.33 -20.95
C ALA A 196 -17.02 -34.81 -20.87
N ASP A 197 -17.72 -34.13 -19.96
CA ASP A 197 -17.52 -32.73 -19.62
C ASP A 197 -16.98 -32.61 -18.19
N LYS A 198 -15.65 -32.55 -18.08
CA LYS A 198 -14.95 -32.47 -16.79
C LYS A 198 -15.26 -31.15 -16.07
N ALA A 199 -15.41 -30.05 -16.81
CA ALA A 199 -15.65 -28.73 -16.22
C ALA A 199 -17.04 -28.66 -15.57
N ALA A 200 -18.07 -29.14 -16.27
CA ALA A 200 -19.43 -29.19 -15.76
C ALA A 200 -19.57 -30.14 -14.55
N CYS A 201 -18.77 -31.21 -14.48
CA CYS A 201 -18.77 -32.12 -13.33
C CYS A 201 -17.97 -31.56 -12.14
N LEU A 202 -16.72 -31.12 -12.36
CA LEU A 202 -15.81 -30.69 -11.29
C LEU A 202 -16.26 -29.39 -10.63
N GLY A 203 -16.68 -28.39 -11.41
CA GLY A 203 -16.94 -27.04 -10.91
C GLY A 203 -17.89 -27.02 -9.70
N PRO A 204 -19.15 -27.45 -9.86
CA PRO A 204 -20.14 -27.43 -8.78
C PRO A 204 -19.75 -28.29 -7.57
N LYS A 205 -19.18 -29.48 -7.80
CA LYS A 205 -18.81 -30.41 -6.72
C LYS A 205 -17.65 -29.89 -5.88
N LEU A 206 -16.64 -29.30 -6.53
CA LEU A 206 -15.50 -28.70 -5.83
C LEU A 206 -15.87 -27.39 -5.12
N ASP A 207 -16.82 -26.62 -5.65
CA ASP A 207 -17.34 -25.43 -4.97
C ASP A 207 -18.10 -25.81 -3.69
N ALA A 208 -18.97 -26.83 -3.76
CA ALA A 208 -19.68 -27.36 -2.60
C ALA A 208 -18.72 -27.94 -1.55
N LEU A 209 -17.70 -28.70 -1.99
CA LEU A 209 -16.70 -29.25 -1.08
C LEU A 209 -15.88 -28.14 -0.39
N LYS A 210 -15.44 -27.12 -1.15
CA LYS A 210 -14.73 -25.96 -0.60
C LYS A 210 -15.56 -25.26 0.46
N GLU A 211 -16.85 -25.06 0.22
CA GLU A 211 -17.76 -24.44 1.19
C GLU A 211 -17.89 -25.27 2.47
N LYS A 212 -18.08 -26.58 2.36
CA LYS A 212 -18.13 -27.52 3.49
C LYS A 212 -16.85 -27.45 4.33
N VAL A 213 -15.69 -27.48 3.67
CA VAL A 213 -14.37 -27.39 4.33
C VAL A 213 -14.21 -26.06 5.06
N LEU A 214 -14.57 -24.92 4.44
CA LEU A 214 -14.46 -23.61 5.09
C LEU A 214 -15.37 -23.50 6.33
N VAL A 215 -16.60 -24.02 6.27
CA VAL A 215 -17.51 -24.05 7.41
C VAL A 215 -16.96 -24.94 8.52
N SER A 216 -16.42 -26.11 8.18
CA SER A 216 -15.82 -27.03 9.14
C SER A 216 -14.62 -26.40 9.86
N GLY A 217 -13.68 -25.82 9.11
CA GLY A 217 -12.53 -25.11 9.67
C GLY A 217 -12.94 -23.98 10.62
N ALA A 218 -13.97 -23.21 10.26
CA ALA A 218 -14.47 -22.12 11.09
C ALA A 218 -15.18 -22.62 12.37
N ARG A 219 -15.94 -23.72 12.30
CA ARG A 219 -16.55 -24.38 13.47
C ARG A 219 -15.48 -24.91 14.42
N GLN A 220 -14.46 -25.59 13.90
CA GLN A 220 -13.35 -26.06 14.71
C GLN A 220 -12.61 -24.89 15.36
N ARG A 221 -12.39 -23.78 14.63
CA ARG A 221 -11.76 -22.60 15.21
C ARG A 221 -12.55 -22.01 16.38
N LEU A 222 -13.89 -21.99 16.30
CA LEU A 222 -14.75 -21.60 17.42
C LEU A 222 -14.57 -22.52 18.64
N LYS A 223 -14.48 -23.84 18.43
CA LYS A 223 -14.22 -24.81 19.50
C LYS A 223 -12.87 -24.54 20.17
N CYS A 224 -11.82 -24.33 19.38
CA CYS A 224 -10.49 -23.99 19.91
C CYS A 224 -10.47 -22.66 20.65
N SER A 225 -11.10 -21.60 20.11
CA SER A 225 -11.26 -20.32 20.82
C SER A 225 -11.98 -20.49 22.16
N SER A 226 -13.02 -21.33 22.18
CA SER A 226 -13.81 -21.59 23.39
C SER A 226 -12.95 -22.23 24.48
N LEU A 227 -12.17 -23.25 24.13
CA LEU A 227 -11.25 -23.92 25.05
C LEU A 227 -10.12 -22.98 25.51
N GLN A 228 -9.48 -22.26 24.59
CA GLN A 228 -8.35 -21.37 24.89
C GLN A 228 -8.73 -20.17 25.77
N LYS A 229 -9.92 -19.59 25.57
CA LYS A 229 -10.33 -18.33 26.20
C LYS A 229 -11.27 -18.52 27.40
N PHE A 230 -12.11 -19.56 27.37
CA PHE A 230 -13.14 -19.78 28.38
C PHE A 230 -12.99 -21.11 29.13
N GLY A 231 -12.03 -21.95 28.74
CA GLY A 231 -11.67 -23.19 29.41
C GLY A 231 -12.64 -24.36 29.19
N ASP A 232 -12.25 -25.52 29.73
CA ASP A 232 -12.96 -26.79 29.55
C ASP A 232 -14.43 -26.73 30.01
N ARG A 233 -14.74 -25.98 31.08
CA ARG A 233 -16.11 -25.86 31.60
C ARG A 233 -17.08 -25.28 30.56
N ALA A 234 -16.67 -24.24 29.83
CA ALA A 234 -17.51 -23.62 28.81
C ALA A 234 -17.74 -24.55 27.62
N PHE A 235 -16.69 -25.26 27.18
CA PHE A 235 -16.79 -26.22 26.09
C PHE A 235 -17.66 -27.44 26.47
N LYS A 236 -17.51 -27.94 27.70
CA LYS A 236 -18.35 -29.02 28.24
C LYS A 236 -19.81 -28.61 28.28
N ALA A 237 -20.14 -27.41 28.78
CA ALA A 237 -21.51 -26.92 28.79
C ALA A 237 -22.11 -26.85 27.38
N TRP A 238 -21.36 -26.29 26.40
CA TRP A 238 -21.78 -26.27 25.00
C TRP A 238 -22.03 -27.67 24.45
N SER A 239 -21.14 -28.62 24.78
CA SER A 239 -21.23 -30.01 24.32
C SER A 239 -22.39 -30.77 24.99
N ILE A 240 -22.67 -30.53 26.28
CA ILE A 240 -23.86 -31.07 26.97
C ILE A 240 -25.10 -30.65 26.23
N ALA A 241 -25.26 -29.34 26.00
CA ALA A 241 -26.44 -28.83 25.30
C ALA A 241 -26.57 -29.44 23.89
N ARG A 242 -25.49 -29.44 23.09
CA ARG A 242 -25.53 -29.97 21.72
C ARG A 242 -25.79 -31.48 21.66
N LEU A 243 -25.15 -32.27 22.52
CA LEU A 243 -25.31 -33.72 22.54
C LEU A 243 -26.66 -34.13 23.14
N SER A 244 -27.21 -33.37 24.09
CA SER A 244 -28.57 -33.61 24.61
C SER A 244 -29.64 -33.36 23.55
N GLN A 245 -29.44 -32.38 22.65
CA GLN A 245 -30.33 -32.16 21.50
C GLN A 245 -30.22 -33.28 20.47
N LYS A 246 -29.00 -33.78 20.22
CA LYS A 246 -28.76 -34.85 19.25
C LYS A 246 -29.26 -36.20 19.75
N PHE A 247 -29.03 -36.48 21.03
CA PHE A 247 -29.28 -37.77 21.69
C PHE A 247 -30.27 -37.59 22.85
N PRO A 248 -31.50 -37.11 22.58
CA PRO A 248 -32.46 -36.79 23.62
C PRO A 248 -32.95 -38.02 24.37
N THR A 249 -32.72 -39.24 23.89
CA THR A 249 -33.05 -40.51 24.58
C THR A 249 -31.96 -40.97 25.55
N ALA A 250 -30.71 -40.54 25.37
CA ALA A 250 -29.58 -40.95 26.17
C ALA A 250 -29.65 -40.37 27.59
N GLU A 251 -29.30 -41.16 28.61
CA GLU A 251 -29.26 -40.67 29.99
C GLU A 251 -28.16 -39.63 30.22
N PHE A 252 -28.30 -38.79 31.26
CA PHE A 252 -27.34 -37.72 31.56
C PHE A 252 -25.91 -38.23 31.78
N ILE A 253 -25.75 -39.40 32.40
CA ILE A 253 -24.43 -40.02 32.63
C ILE A 253 -23.77 -40.38 31.29
N GLU A 254 -24.55 -40.94 30.36
CA GLU A 254 -24.09 -41.30 29.03
C GLU A 254 -23.66 -40.05 28.24
N VAL A 255 -24.50 -39.00 28.23
CA VAL A 255 -24.18 -37.72 27.60
C VAL A 255 -22.93 -37.10 28.25
N SER A 256 -22.82 -37.12 29.57
CA SER A 256 -21.67 -36.56 30.30
C SER A 256 -20.36 -37.28 29.98
N LYS A 257 -20.41 -38.60 29.79
CA LYS A 257 -19.25 -39.38 29.34
C LYS A 257 -18.85 -38.96 27.92
N LEU A 258 -19.79 -38.96 26.98
CA LEU A 258 -19.53 -38.53 25.59
C LEU A 258 -18.95 -37.11 25.53
N VAL A 259 -19.48 -36.19 26.34
CA VAL A 259 -18.96 -34.82 26.47
C VAL A 259 -17.52 -34.81 26.99
N THR A 260 -17.20 -35.63 27.98
CA THR A 260 -15.85 -35.69 28.56
C THR A 260 -14.84 -36.17 27.53
N ASP A 261 -15.15 -37.26 26.84
CA ASP A 261 -14.30 -37.83 25.78
C ASP A 261 -14.18 -36.86 24.60
N LEU A 262 -15.28 -36.26 24.16
CA LEU A 262 -15.28 -35.27 23.08
C LEU A 262 -14.50 -33.98 23.43
N THR A 263 -14.53 -33.57 24.70
CA THR A 263 -13.75 -32.44 25.19
C THR A 263 -12.26 -32.75 25.14
N LYS A 264 -11.87 -33.97 25.53
CA LYS A 264 -10.49 -34.45 25.45
C LYS A 264 -9.96 -34.40 24.01
N VAL A 265 -10.69 -35.03 23.08
CA VAL A 265 -10.39 -35.03 21.63
C VAL A 265 -10.19 -33.61 21.09
N HIS A 266 -11.13 -32.70 21.36
CA HIS A 266 -11.02 -31.34 20.84
C HIS A 266 -9.90 -30.55 21.49
N LYS A 267 -9.57 -30.81 22.77
CA LYS A 267 -8.44 -30.17 23.45
C LYS A 267 -7.12 -30.56 22.82
N GLU A 268 -6.90 -31.84 22.56
CA GLU A 268 -5.70 -32.38 21.88
C GLU A 268 -5.55 -31.80 20.47
N CYS A 269 -6.63 -31.82 19.67
CA CYS A 269 -6.59 -31.24 18.33
C CYS A 269 -6.30 -29.73 18.36
N CYS A 270 -6.87 -28.99 19.31
CA CYS A 270 -6.65 -27.55 19.44
C CYS A 270 -5.25 -27.20 19.99
N SER A 271 -4.61 -28.11 20.73
CA SER A 271 -3.19 -28.02 21.07
C SER A 271 -2.29 -28.56 19.95
N GLY A 272 -2.83 -29.06 18.84
CA GLY A 272 -2.02 -29.55 17.72
C GLY A 272 -1.41 -30.94 17.95
N ASP A 273 -1.90 -31.70 18.93
CA ASP A 273 -1.63 -33.14 19.02
C ASP A 273 -2.63 -33.90 18.13
N MET A 274 -2.37 -33.87 16.82
CA MET A 274 -3.28 -34.46 15.84
C MET A 274 -3.28 -36.00 15.86
N LEU A 275 -2.24 -36.63 16.40
CA LEU A 275 -2.15 -38.08 16.48
C LEU A 275 -3.00 -38.60 17.62
N GLU A 276 -2.80 -38.09 18.85
CA GLU A 276 -3.63 -38.47 19.99
C GLU A 276 -5.11 -38.10 19.73
N CYS A 277 -5.36 -36.90 19.19
CA CYS A 277 -6.71 -36.48 18.86
C CYS A 277 -7.45 -37.42 17.87
N ALA A 278 -6.75 -37.91 16.84
CA ALA A 278 -7.36 -38.78 15.83
C ALA A 278 -7.69 -40.16 16.41
N ASP A 279 -6.81 -40.66 17.27
CA ASP A 279 -6.93 -41.96 17.90
C ASP A 279 -8.05 -41.95 18.96
N ASP A 280 -8.07 -40.95 19.84
CA ASP A 280 -9.14 -40.75 20.82
C ASP A 280 -10.50 -40.50 20.13
N ARG A 281 -10.51 -39.88 18.94
CA ARG A 281 -11.74 -39.75 18.14
C ARG A 281 -12.20 -41.10 17.61
N ALA A 282 -11.29 -41.96 17.18
CA ALA A 282 -11.61 -43.31 16.72
C ALA A 282 -12.19 -44.16 17.86
N ASP A 283 -11.61 -44.06 19.05
CA ASP A 283 -12.11 -44.69 20.28
C ASP A 283 -13.51 -44.18 20.66
N LEU A 284 -13.73 -42.87 20.60
CA LEU A 284 -15.06 -42.29 20.85
C LEU A 284 -16.09 -42.77 19.81
N ALA A 285 -15.73 -42.82 18.53
CA ALA A 285 -16.60 -43.32 17.48
C ALA A 285 -16.95 -44.81 17.68
N LYS A 286 -15.98 -45.62 18.10
CA LYS A 286 -16.19 -47.02 18.47
C LYS A 286 -17.14 -47.14 19.66
N TYR A 287 -16.89 -46.40 20.72
CA TYR A 287 -17.73 -46.39 21.92
C TYR A 287 -19.19 -46.02 21.59
N MET A 288 -19.40 -44.97 20.78
CA MET A 288 -20.73 -44.56 20.34
C MET A 288 -21.46 -45.66 19.56
N CYS A 289 -20.73 -46.46 18.77
CA CYS A 289 -21.32 -47.55 18.00
C CYS A 289 -21.60 -48.80 18.82
N GLU A 290 -20.75 -49.12 19.80
CA GLU A 290 -20.98 -50.21 20.76
C GLU A 290 -22.18 -49.93 21.67
N ASN A 291 -22.47 -48.64 21.93
CA ASN A 291 -23.57 -48.18 22.79
C ASN A 291 -24.69 -47.49 21.99
N GLN A 292 -24.79 -47.74 20.68
CA GLN A 292 -25.71 -46.99 19.81
C GLN A 292 -27.18 -47.06 20.24
N ASP A 293 -27.63 -48.21 20.76
CA ASP A 293 -29.03 -48.42 21.14
C ASP A 293 -29.44 -47.61 22.39
N SER A 294 -28.48 -47.28 23.27
CA SER A 294 -28.73 -46.39 24.42
C SER A 294 -28.49 -44.90 24.09
N ILE A 295 -27.79 -44.60 23.00
CA ILE A 295 -27.47 -43.23 22.60
C ILE A 295 -28.53 -42.67 21.63
N SER A 296 -28.69 -43.29 20.46
CA SER A 296 -29.65 -42.85 19.45
C SER A 296 -29.91 -43.89 18.36
N SER A 297 -31.17 -43.98 17.96
CA SER A 297 -31.63 -44.82 16.86
C SER A 297 -30.99 -44.46 15.50
N LYS A 298 -30.56 -43.21 15.34
CA LYS A 298 -30.00 -42.67 14.08
C LYS A 298 -28.52 -43.06 13.87
N LEU A 299 -27.85 -43.67 14.85
CA LEU A 299 -26.42 -44.03 14.74
C LEU A 299 -26.16 -45.28 13.88
N LYS A 300 -27.20 -46.12 13.66
CA LYS A 300 -27.07 -47.41 12.97
C LYS A 300 -26.41 -47.30 11.59
N GLU A 301 -26.81 -46.31 10.80
CA GLU A 301 -26.24 -46.10 9.47
C GLU A 301 -24.76 -45.66 9.55
N CYS A 302 -24.43 -44.78 10.49
CA CYS A 302 -23.06 -44.31 10.67
C CYS A 302 -22.12 -45.45 11.09
N CYS A 303 -22.57 -46.35 11.96
CA CYS A 303 -21.75 -47.40 12.55
C CYS A 303 -21.34 -48.50 11.56
N ALA A 304 -22.03 -48.61 10.43
CA ALA A 304 -21.67 -49.51 9.33
C ALA A 304 -20.57 -48.96 8.40
N LYS A 305 -20.21 -47.67 8.51
CA LYS A 305 -19.26 -47.01 7.60
C LYS A 305 -17.78 -47.25 8.02
N PRO A 306 -16.82 -47.06 7.09
CA PRO A 306 -15.39 -47.02 7.41
C PRO A 306 -15.04 -45.93 8.44
N LEU A 307 -13.87 -46.02 9.08
CA LEU A 307 -13.54 -45.22 10.27
C LEU A 307 -13.73 -43.69 10.12
N LEU A 308 -13.18 -43.08 9.06
CA LEU A 308 -13.28 -41.63 8.83
C LEU A 308 -14.71 -41.21 8.48
N GLU A 309 -15.37 -41.93 7.56
CA GLU A 309 -16.78 -41.72 7.20
C GLU A 309 -17.72 -41.90 8.39
N LYS A 310 -17.48 -42.91 9.22
CA LYS A 310 -18.20 -43.17 10.49
C LYS A 310 -18.04 -41.98 11.41
N SER A 311 -16.81 -41.54 11.65
CA SER A 311 -16.52 -40.42 12.55
C SER A 311 -17.18 -39.12 12.09
N GLN A 312 -17.21 -38.86 10.78
CA GLN A 312 -17.91 -37.70 10.21
C GLN A 312 -19.43 -37.85 10.31
N CYS A 313 -19.98 -39.01 9.96
CA CYS A 313 -21.40 -39.29 10.06
C CYS A 313 -21.92 -39.11 11.50
N LEU A 314 -21.20 -39.63 12.49
CA LEU A 314 -21.52 -39.44 13.91
C LEU A 314 -21.47 -37.94 14.32
N ALA A 315 -20.57 -37.14 13.72
CA ALA A 315 -20.49 -35.70 13.96
C ALA A 315 -21.70 -34.95 13.38
N GLU A 316 -22.16 -35.36 12.21
CA GLU A 316 -23.19 -34.70 11.41
C GLU A 316 -24.61 -35.26 11.62
N VAL A 317 -24.75 -36.38 12.35
CA VAL A 317 -26.04 -37.05 12.58
C VAL A 317 -27.12 -36.07 13.04
N GLU A 318 -28.31 -36.21 12.47
CA GLU A 318 -29.47 -35.40 12.84
C GLU A 318 -29.91 -35.68 14.28
N ASN A 319 -30.75 -34.80 14.82
CA ASN A 319 -31.33 -34.99 16.15
C ASN A 319 -32.27 -36.20 16.15
N ASP A 320 -32.22 -37.02 17.20
CA ASP A 320 -33.18 -38.12 17.38
C ASP A 320 -34.58 -37.59 17.78
N ASP A 321 -35.55 -38.49 17.71
CA ASP A 321 -36.92 -38.22 18.10
C ASP A 321 -37.04 -37.97 19.62
N LEU A 322 -37.86 -37.00 20.01
CA LEU A 322 -38.06 -36.64 21.41
C LEU A 322 -38.73 -37.79 22.18
N PRO A 323 -38.22 -38.20 23.36
CA PRO A 323 -38.89 -39.20 24.19
C PRO A 323 -40.31 -38.75 24.59
N SER A 324 -41.28 -39.66 24.52
CA SER A 324 -42.70 -39.36 24.79
C SER A 324 -43.05 -39.22 26.28
N ASP A 325 -42.14 -39.60 27.17
CA ASP A 325 -42.36 -39.82 28.61
C ASP A 325 -41.55 -38.86 29.50
N LEU A 326 -41.15 -37.70 28.98
CA LEU A 326 -40.38 -36.72 29.75
C LEU A 326 -41.22 -36.07 30.87
N ALA A 327 -40.76 -36.21 32.11
CA ALA A 327 -41.35 -35.54 33.27
C ALA A 327 -41.31 -34.00 33.14
N SER A 328 -42.21 -33.33 33.86
CA SER A 328 -42.25 -31.86 33.91
C SER A 328 -40.98 -31.30 34.52
N LEU A 329 -40.34 -30.34 33.84
CA LEU A 329 -39.16 -29.64 34.38
C LEU A 329 -39.45 -28.93 35.71
N ASN A 330 -40.70 -28.49 35.95
CA ASN A 330 -41.05 -27.80 37.18
C ASN A 330 -40.86 -28.70 38.40
N ALA A 331 -41.07 -30.01 38.28
CA ALA A 331 -40.98 -30.93 39.41
C ALA A 331 -39.60 -30.87 40.09
N ASP A 332 -38.53 -30.84 39.30
CA ASP A 332 -37.15 -30.88 39.81
C ASP A 332 -36.50 -29.50 39.90
N TYR A 333 -36.95 -28.53 39.07
CA TYR A 333 -36.27 -27.23 38.90
C TYR A 333 -37.09 -26.02 39.38
N VAL A 334 -38.27 -26.26 39.96
CA VAL A 334 -39.12 -25.22 40.57
C VAL A 334 -39.74 -25.69 41.89
N ASP A 335 -40.44 -26.82 41.86
CA ASP A 335 -41.32 -27.28 42.94
C ASP A 335 -40.58 -28.13 44.00
N ASP A 336 -39.35 -28.58 43.71
CA ASP A 336 -38.53 -29.34 44.66
C ASP A 336 -38.13 -28.48 45.87
N LYS A 337 -38.48 -28.94 47.07
CA LYS A 337 -38.18 -28.27 48.33
C LYS A 337 -36.69 -28.26 48.65
N ASP A 338 -35.94 -29.25 48.16
CA ASP A 338 -34.50 -29.36 48.36
C ASP A 338 -33.70 -28.66 47.24
N LEU A 339 -34.35 -27.98 46.28
CA LEU A 339 -33.70 -27.32 45.15
C LEU A 339 -32.51 -26.44 45.53
N CYS A 340 -32.68 -25.52 46.48
CA CYS A 340 -31.59 -24.62 46.91
C CYS A 340 -30.46 -25.36 47.64
N LYS A 341 -30.76 -26.49 48.28
CA LYS A 341 -29.76 -27.36 48.89
C LYS A 341 -28.98 -28.11 47.82
N ASN A 342 -29.68 -28.75 46.87
CA ASN A 342 -29.10 -29.45 45.73
C ASN A 342 -28.18 -28.53 44.91
N TYR A 343 -28.63 -27.29 44.67
CA TYR A 343 -27.83 -26.26 44.01
C TYR A 343 -26.55 -25.89 44.78
N LYS A 344 -26.62 -25.69 46.11
CA LYS A 344 -25.47 -25.31 46.93
C LYS A 344 -24.47 -26.46 47.14
N GLU A 345 -24.96 -27.69 47.27
CA GLU A 345 -24.12 -28.87 47.52
C GLU A 345 -23.39 -29.35 46.27
N ALA A 346 -24.02 -29.28 45.09
CA ALA A 346 -23.48 -29.83 43.85
C ALA A 346 -23.77 -28.95 42.61
N LYS A 347 -23.45 -27.65 42.71
CA LYS A 347 -23.75 -26.61 41.70
C LYS A 347 -23.51 -27.03 40.24
N ASP A 348 -22.31 -27.51 39.93
CA ASP A 348 -21.96 -27.86 38.53
C ASP A 348 -22.74 -29.06 38.00
N VAL A 349 -22.98 -30.07 38.84
CA VAL A 349 -23.78 -31.24 38.47
C VAL A 349 -25.23 -30.82 38.28
N PHE A 350 -25.79 -30.05 39.23
CA PHE A 350 -27.17 -29.58 39.18
C PHE A 350 -27.46 -28.73 37.94
N LEU A 351 -26.60 -27.75 37.63
CA LEU A 351 -26.72 -26.92 36.43
C LEU A 351 -26.45 -27.72 35.14
N GLY A 352 -25.56 -28.71 35.19
CA GLY A 352 -25.31 -29.64 34.08
C GLY A 352 -26.54 -30.47 33.74
N THR A 353 -27.21 -31.03 34.75
CA THR A 353 -28.45 -31.79 34.58
C THR A 353 -29.58 -30.87 34.10
N PHE A 354 -29.71 -29.66 34.65
CA PHE A 354 -30.68 -28.67 34.16
C PHE A 354 -30.47 -28.39 32.66
N LEU A 355 -29.23 -28.11 32.26
CA LEU A 355 -28.89 -27.84 30.87
C LEU A 355 -29.20 -29.05 29.99
N TYR A 356 -28.90 -30.27 30.42
CA TYR A 356 -29.25 -31.51 29.72
C TYR A 356 -30.76 -31.66 29.54
N GLU A 357 -31.54 -31.56 30.62
CA GLU A 357 -33.00 -31.73 30.59
C GLU A 357 -33.68 -30.64 29.75
N TYR A 358 -33.21 -29.39 29.85
CA TYR A 358 -33.75 -28.30 29.05
C TYR A 358 -33.37 -28.45 27.58
N SER A 359 -32.14 -28.86 27.26
CA SER A 359 -31.66 -28.98 25.89
C SER A 359 -32.33 -30.12 25.13
N ARG A 360 -32.50 -31.29 25.75
CA ARG A 360 -33.17 -32.43 25.09
C ARG A 360 -34.63 -32.15 24.74
N ARG A 361 -35.31 -31.27 25.50
CA ARG A 361 -36.69 -30.82 25.24
C ARG A 361 -36.82 -29.74 24.16
N HIS A 362 -35.71 -29.08 23.83
CA HIS A 362 -35.70 -27.94 22.90
C HIS A 362 -34.65 -28.11 21.80
N PRO A 363 -34.80 -29.12 20.91
CA PRO A 363 -33.92 -29.31 19.77
C PRO A 363 -34.00 -28.17 18.73
N ASP A 364 -35.04 -27.35 18.80
CA ASP A 364 -35.25 -26.13 18.00
C ASP A 364 -34.47 -24.91 18.52
N TYR A 365 -33.99 -24.96 19.76
CA TYR A 365 -33.24 -23.85 20.36
C TYR A 365 -31.77 -23.86 19.94
N ALA A 366 -31.19 -22.66 19.79
CA ALA A 366 -29.75 -22.55 19.58
C ALA A 366 -28.98 -22.95 20.84
N VAL A 367 -27.80 -23.57 20.68
CA VAL A 367 -26.96 -23.95 21.82
C VAL A 367 -26.56 -22.73 22.65
N SER A 368 -26.25 -21.60 22.01
CA SER A 368 -25.95 -20.34 22.71
C SER A 368 -27.14 -19.82 23.54
N LEU A 369 -28.38 -20.03 23.08
CA LEU A 369 -29.59 -19.68 23.83
C LEU A 369 -29.75 -20.59 25.05
N LEU A 370 -29.61 -21.91 24.88
CA LEU A 370 -29.69 -22.87 25.97
C LEU A 370 -28.69 -22.55 27.10
N LEU A 371 -27.47 -22.17 26.73
CA LEU A 371 -26.47 -21.73 27.71
C LEU A 371 -26.82 -20.39 28.39
N ARG A 372 -27.46 -19.46 27.68
CA ARG A 372 -27.98 -18.21 28.27
C ARG A 372 -29.13 -18.49 29.24
N LEU A 373 -30.00 -19.43 28.92
CA LEU A 373 -31.09 -19.87 29.80
C LEU A 373 -30.54 -20.52 31.07
N ALA A 374 -29.53 -21.39 30.96
CA ALA A 374 -28.85 -21.98 32.12
C ALA A 374 -28.14 -20.93 32.99
N LYS A 375 -27.49 -19.92 32.39
CA LYS A 375 -26.92 -18.79 33.15
C LYS A 375 -27.99 -17.92 33.82
N GLY A 376 -29.11 -17.66 33.12
CA GLY A 376 -30.23 -16.93 33.70
C GLY A 376 -30.82 -17.69 34.89
N TYR A 377 -30.99 -19.00 34.74
CA TYR A 377 -31.45 -19.89 35.81
C TYR A 377 -30.48 -19.86 37.01
N GLU A 378 -29.17 -20.02 36.77
CA GLU A 378 -28.13 -19.88 37.80
C GLU A 378 -28.24 -18.55 38.55
N ALA A 379 -28.37 -17.43 37.83
CA ALA A 379 -28.51 -16.10 38.44
C ALA A 379 -29.80 -15.96 39.27
N THR A 380 -30.92 -16.53 38.81
CA THR A 380 -32.16 -16.57 39.58
C THR A 380 -31.98 -17.41 40.85
N LEU A 381 -31.27 -18.54 40.80
CA LEU A 381 -31.00 -19.35 42.00
C LEU A 381 -30.09 -18.64 43.00
N GLU A 382 -29.02 -17.99 42.54
CA GLU A 382 -28.15 -17.17 43.43
C GLU A 382 -28.96 -16.09 44.17
N LYS A 383 -29.90 -15.44 43.47
CA LYS A 383 -30.79 -14.43 44.05
C LYS A 383 -31.84 -15.04 44.99
N CYS A 384 -32.55 -16.06 44.54
CA CYS A 384 -33.71 -16.61 45.25
C CYS A 384 -33.33 -17.48 46.45
N CYS A 385 -32.25 -18.28 46.36
CA CYS A 385 -31.78 -19.13 47.46
C CYS A 385 -31.10 -18.34 48.59
N ALA A 386 -31.03 -17.02 48.47
CA ALA A 386 -30.63 -16.06 49.50
C ALA A 386 -31.82 -15.24 50.06
N SER A 387 -33.03 -15.43 49.51
CA SER A 387 -34.25 -14.73 49.95
C SER A 387 -35.00 -15.49 51.05
N ASP A 388 -35.85 -14.78 51.79
CA ASP A 388 -36.66 -15.36 52.88
C ASP A 388 -37.66 -16.43 52.40
N ASP A 389 -38.13 -16.32 51.14
CA ASP A 389 -39.00 -17.31 50.49
C ASP A 389 -38.44 -17.68 49.11
N ALA A 390 -37.49 -18.61 49.14
CA ALA A 390 -36.82 -19.10 47.94
C ALA A 390 -37.80 -19.74 46.94
N HIS A 391 -38.83 -20.47 47.41
CA HIS A 391 -39.78 -21.15 46.53
C HIS A 391 -40.68 -20.15 45.79
N ALA A 392 -41.25 -19.16 46.49
CA ALA A 392 -42.04 -18.12 45.83
C ALA A 392 -41.21 -17.33 44.80
N CYS A 393 -39.93 -17.10 45.09
CA CYS A 393 -39.01 -16.45 44.16
C CYS A 393 -38.72 -17.33 42.92
N VAL A 394 -38.36 -18.60 43.09
CA VAL A 394 -38.05 -19.52 41.96
C VAL A 394 -39.28 -19.89 41.14
N SER A 395 -40.50 -19.85 41.72
CA SER A 395 -41.76 -20.19 41.01
C SER A 395 -42.00 -19.41 39.70
N LYS A 396 -41.35 -18.27 39.53
CA LYS A 396 -41.47 -17.40 38.36
C LYS A 396 -40.30 -17.53 37.37
N VAL A 397 -39.35 -18.43 37.62
CA VAL A 397 -38.08 -18.47 36.87
C VAL A 397 -38.27 -18.67 35.37
N PHE A 398 -39.14 -19.58 34.94
CA PHE A 398 -39.36 -19.81 33.50
C PHE A 398 -40.08 -18.64 32.82
N ASP A 399 -40.91 -17.88 33.56
CA ASP A 399 -41.49 -16.63 33.06
C ASP A 399 -40.41 -15.54 32.92
N GLU A 400 -39.48 -15.43 33.89
CA GLU A 400 -38.34 -14.50 33.83
C GLU A 400 -37.35 -14.84 32.71
N LEU A 401 -37.26 -16.11 32.31
CA LEU A 401 -36.38 -16.58 31.22
C LEU A 401 -37.00 -16.41 29.83
N LYS A 402 -38.33 -16.30 29.71
CA LYS A 402 -39.04 -16.17 28.43
C LYS A 402 -38.50 -15.06 27.51
N PRO A 403 -38.16 -13.84 27.99
CA PRO A 403 -37.59 -12.78 27.15
C PRO A 403 -36.29 -13.20 26.44
N LEU A 404 -35.49 -14.10 27.02
CA LEU A 404 -34.25 -14.58 26.40
C LEU A 404 -34.52 -15.43 25.15
N VAL A 405 -35.70 -16.07 25.07
CA VAL A 405 -36.14 -16.86 23.91
C VAL A 405 -36.79 -15.98 22.85
N GLU A 406 -37.60 -15.00 23.26
CA GLU A 406 -38.33 -14.15 22.31
C GLU A 406 -37.40 -13.18 21.56
N GLU A 407 -36.33 -12.70 22.21
CA GLU A 407 -35.33 -11.80 21.60
C GLU A 407 -34.68 -12.39 20.32
N PRO A 408 -34.04 -13.58 20.33
CA PRO A 408 -33.44 -14.15 19.13
C PRO A 408 -34.48 -14.53 18.08
N LYS A 409 -35.67 -14.99 18.47
CA LYS A 409 -36.76 -15.29 17.51
C LYS A 409 -37.15 -14.04 16.72
N ALA A 410 -37.42 -12.93 17.42
CA ALA A 410 -37.76 -11.67 16.79
C ALA A 410 -36.61 -11.14 15.91
N LEU A 411 -35.36 -11.26 16.36
CA LEU A 411 -34.19 -10.85 15.60
C LEU A 411 -34.05 -11.65 14.29
N VAL A 412 -34.19 -12.97 14.35
CA VAL A 412 -34.07 -13.86 13.18
C VAL A 412 -35.19 -13.59 12.19
N THR A 413 -36.44 -13.51 12.65
CA THR A 413 -37.59 -13.18 11.80
C THR A 413 -37.37 -11.86 11.04
N LYS A 414 -37.04 -10.78 11.76
CA LYS A 414 -36.80 -9.46 11.15
C LYS A 414 -35.66 -9.47 10.13
N ASN A 415 -34.55 -10.15 10.44
CA ASN A 415 -33.42 -10.21 9.52
C ASN A 415 -33.72 -11.09 8.30
N CYS A 416 -34.48 -12.18 8.44
CA CYS A 416 -34.91 -13.00 7.31
C CYS A 416 -35.91 -12.27 6.42
N GLU A 417 -36.87 -11.52 6.96
CA GLU A 417 -37.75 -10.64 6.17
C GLU A 417 -36.94 -9.60 5.38
N THR A 418 -35.90 -9.04 6.01
CA THR A 418 -34.99 -8.10 5.34
C THR A 418 -34.18 -8.78 4.23
N PHE A 419 -33.69 -9.99 4.48
CA PHE A 419 -32.96 -10.80 3.51
C PHE A 419 -33.84 -11.16 2.30
N ASP A 420 -35.07 -11.63 2.54
CA ASP A 420 -36.02 -11.99 1.48
C ASP A 420 -36.38 -10.77 0.62
N LYS A 421 -36.44 -9.58 1.21
CA LYS A 421 -36.71 -8.32 0.50
C LYS A 421 -35.52 -7.82 -0.34
N LEU A 422 -34.29 -7.94 0.17
CA LEU A 422 -33.10 -7.31 -0.43
C LEU A 422 -32.21 -8.27 -1.22
N GLY A 423 -32.41 -9.57 -1.08
CA GLY A 423 -31.47 -10.60 -1.52
C GLY A 423 -30.14 -10.56 -0.75
N GLU A 424 -29.23 -11.49 -1.06
CA GLU A 424 -27.98 -11.64 -0.31
C GLU A 424 -27.12 -10.37 -0.35
N TYR A 425 -26.84 -9.81 -1.54
CA TYR A 425 -25.96 -8.64 -1.67
C TYR A 425 -26.55 -7.39 -0.98
N GLY A 426 -27.85 -7.14 -1.12
CA GLY A 426 -28.52 -6.03 -0.44
C GLY A 426 -28.52 -6.21 1.08
N PHE A 427 -28.74 -7.43 1.57
CA PHE A 427 -28.67 -7.77 2.99
C PHE A 427 -27.25 -7.62 3.55
N GLN A 428 -26.22 -8.01 2.80
CA GLN A 428 -24.82 -7.77 3.15
C GLN A 428 -24.55 -6.27 3.32
N ASN A 429 -25.05 -5.42 2.42
CA ASN A 429 -24.88 -3.97 2.53
C ASN A 429 -25.59 -3.39 3.76
N ALA A 430 -26.80 -3.87 4.08
CA ALA A 430 -27.50 -3.47 5.30
C ALA A 430 -26.75 -3.87 6.57
N LEU A 431 -26.15 -5.06 6.58
CA LEU A 431 -25.26 -5.51 7.66
C LEU A 431 -23.98 -4.68 7.72
N LEU A 432 -23.41 -4.33 6.57
CA LEU A 432 -22.20 -3.50 6.47
C LEU A 432 -22.42 -2.11 7.07
N VAL A 433 -23.56 -1.48 6.76
CA VAL A 433 -23.97 -0.21 7.39
C VAL A 433 -24.08 -0.39 8.90
N ARG A 434 -24.78 -1.43 9.35
CA ARG A 434 -25.03 -1.71 10.78
C ARG A 434 -23.72 -1.92 11.54
N TYR A 435 -22.82 -2.76 11.04
CA TYR A 435 -21.57 -3.10 11.72
C TYR A 435 -20.51 -2.00 11.60
N THR A 436 -20.48 -1.24 10.51
CA THR A 436 -19.58 -0.08 10.40
C THR A 436 -19.96 1.01 11.40
N LYS A 437 -21.26 1.28 11.59
CA LYS A 437 -21.70 2.23 12.64
C LYS A 437 -21.35 1.77 14.05
N LYS A 438 -21.48 0.46 14.32
CA LYS A 438 -21.15 -0.14 15.63
C LYS A 438 -19.64 -0.15 15.89
N LEU A 439 -18.83 -0.44 14.87
CA LEU A 439 -17.42 -0.80 14.98
C LEU A 439 -16.54 -0.04 13.94
N PRO A 440 -16.61 1.29 13.85
CA PRO A 440 -15.96 2.04 12.77
C PRO A 440 -14.43 2.01 12.81
N GLN A 441 -13.82 1.62 13.94
CA GLN A 441 -12.37 1.46 14.06
C GLN A 441 -11.84 0.17 13.41
N VAL A 442 -12.71 -0.82 13.18
CA VAL A 442 -12.33 -2.08 12.52
C VAL A 442 -11.93 -1.79 11.07
N SER A 443 -10.87 -2.45 10.58
CA SER A 443 -10.39 -2.25 9.21
C SER A 443 -11.48 -2.57 8.18
N THR A 444 -11.45 -1.84 7.06
CA THR A 444 -12.46 -1.97 6.02
C THR A 444 -12.53 -3.36 5.40
N PRO A 445 -11.40 -4.03 5.06
CA PRO A 445 -11.43 -5.41 4.59
C PRO A 445 -12.12 -6.36 5.58
N THR A 446 -11.87 -6.21 6.88
CA THR A 446 -12.49 -7.04 7.92
C THR A 446 -14.00 -6.78 8.03
N LEU A 447 -14.44 -5.52 7.99
CA LEU A 447 -15.88 -5.18 8.02
C LEU A 447 -16.62 -5.74 6.81
N VAL A 448 -16.02 -5.64 5.62
CA VAL A 448 -16.57 -6.23 4.38
C VAL A 448 -16.66 -7.74 4.52
N ASP A 449 -15.59 -8.42 4.93
CA ASP A 449 -15.59 -9.88 5.06
C ASP A 449 -16.58 -10.38 6.12
N VAL A 450 -16.61 -9.79 7.32
CA VAL A 450 -17.62 -10.10 8.35
C VAL A 450 -19.03 -9.95 7.79
N SER A 451 -19.34 -8.81 7.17
CA SER A 451 -20.70 -8.53 6.70
C SER A 451 -21.12 -9.45 5.56
N ARG A 452 -20.19 -9.83 4.69
CA ARG A 452 -20.41 -10.84 3.64
C ARG A 452 -20.69 -12.21 4.25
N LYS A 453 -19.89 -12.65 5.22
CA LYS A 453 -20.11 -13.92 5.94
C LYS A 453 -21.45 -13.91 6.68
N LEU A 454 -21.81 -12.83 7.36
CA LEU A 454 -23.11 -12.65 8.00
C LEU A 454 -24.27 -12.67 6.99
N GLY A 455 -24.09 -12.06 5.82
CA GLY A 455 -25.10 -12.08 4.77
C GLY A 455 -25.37 -13.49 4.23
N ARG A 456 -24.33 -14.31 4.07
CA ARG A 456 -24.47 -15.73 3.67
C ARG A 456 -25.24 -16.56 4.68
N VAL A 457 -25.24 -16.18 5.97
CA VAL A 457 -26.10 -16.84 6.98
C VAL A 457 -27.58 -16.73 6.59
N GLY A 458 -27.98 -15.61 5.98
CA GLY A 458 -29.33 -15.47 5.42
C GLY A 458 -29.63 -16.54 4.36
N SER A 459 -28.70 -16.73 3.43
CA SER A 459 -28.80 -17.74 2.36
C SER A 459 -28.89 -19.17 2.90
N TYR A 460 -28.18 -19.49 4.00
CA TYR A 460 -28.22 -20.81 4.63
C TYR A 460 -29.46 -21.04 5.50
N CYS A 461 -29.88 -20.02 6.26
CA CYS A 461 -30.81 -20.22 7.37
C CYS A 461 -32.23 -19.72 7.08
N CYS A 462 -32.42 -18.63 6.33
CA CYS A 462 -33.76 -18.05 6.14
C CYS A 462 -34.67 -18.90 5.24
N LYS A 463 -34.09 -19.74 4.39
CA LYS A 463 -34.83 -20.69 3.54
C LYS A 463 -35.25 -21.97 4.29
N LEU A 464 -34.78 -22.17 5.52
CA LEU A 464 -35.17 -23.31 6.33
C LEU A 464 -36.57 -23.12 6.92
N PRO A 465 -37.25 -24.21 7.34
CA PRO A 465 -38.50 -24.13 8.12
C PRO A 465 -38.32 -23.25 9.36
N ASP A 466 -39.35 -22.49 9.75
CA ASP A 466 -39.29 -21.49 10.83
C ASP A 466 -38.63 -22.02 12.12
N VAL A 467 -39.00 -23.25 12.52
CA VAL A 467 -38.47 -23.93 13.70
C VAL A 467 -36.95 -24.22 13.65
N LYS A 468 -36.34 -24.26 12.46
CA LYS A 468 -34.90 -24.50 12.26
C LYS A 468 -34.10 -23.20 12.06
N ARG A 469 -34.76 -22.08 11.79
CA ARG A 469 -34.09 -20.80 11.45
C ARG A 469 -33.24 -20.28 12.60
N MET A 470 -33.76 -20.27 13.83
CA MET A 470 -33.07 -19.71 14.98
C MET A 470 -31.80 -20.49 15.34
N GLY A 471 -31.89 -21.82 15.44
CA GLY A 471 -30.73 -22.68 15.68
C GLY A 471 -29.65 -22.49 14.63
N CYS A 472 -30.03 -22.52 13.34
CA CYS A 472 -29.10 -22.29 12.24
C CYS A 472 -28.42 -20.92 12.33
N ALA A 473 -29.21 -19.84 12.48
CA ALA A 473 -28.68 -18.48 12.45
C ALA A 473 -27.70 -18.23 13.61
N GLU A 474 -28.07 -18.56 14.84
CA GLU A 474 -27.23 -18.35 16.03
C GLU A 474 -25.93 -19.16 16.00
N ASP A 475 -25.95 -20.39 15.48
CA ASP A 475 -24.76 -21.21 15.34
C ASP A 475 -23.78 -20.59 14.34
N TYR A 476 -24.25 -20.17 13.16
CA TYR A 476 -23.39 -19.50 12.18
C TYR A 476 -22.94 -18.12 12.64
N LEU A 477 -23.80 -17.35 13.32
CA LEU A 477 -23.42 -16.07 13.92
C LEU A 477 -22.29 -16.24 14.94
N SER A 478 -22.33 -17.29 15.76
CA SER A 478 -21.27 -17.59 16.73
C SER A 478 -19.92 -17.84 16.05
N VAL A 479 -19.94 -18.55 14.91
CA VAL A 479 -18.75 -18.82 14.09
C VAL A 479 -18.20 -17.53 13.47
N VAL A 480 -19.05 -16.71 12.85
CA VAL A 480 -18.61 -15.46 12.19
C VAL A 480 -18.10 -14.44 13.21
N LEU A 481 -18.79 -14.27 14.35
CA LEU A 481 -18.35 -13.38 15.41
C LEU A 481 -17.05 -13.88 16.08
N ASN A 482 -16.85 -15.20 16.17
CA ASN A 482 -15.57 -15.72 16.63
C ASN A 482 -14.42 -15.39 15.68
N TRP A 483 -14.65 -15.47 14.36
CA TRP A 483 -13.66 -15.05 13.38
C TRP A 483 -13.30 -13.56 13.53
N LEU A 484 -14.29 -12.69 13.75
CA LEU A 484 -14.05 -11.27 14.05
C LEU A 484 -13.21 -11.11 15.33
N CYS A 485 -13.55 -11.82 16.40
CA CYS A 485 -12.81 -11.77 17.66
C CYS A 485 -11.36 -12.24 17.51
N VAL A 486 -11.13 -13.36 16.82
CA VAL A 486 -9.79 -13.89 16.55
C VAL A 486 -8.95 -12.91 15.72
N SER A 487 -9.56 -12.29 14.71
CA SER A 487 -8.88 -11.28 13.89
C SER A 487 -8.54 -10.03 14.69
N HIS A 488 -9.45 -9.59 15.57
CA HIS A 488 -9.27 -8.43 16.44
C HIS A 488 -8.23 -8.66 17.53
N GLU A 489 -8.11 -9.87 18.09
CA GLU A 489 -7.10 -10.18 19.12
C GLU A 489 -5.66 -9.97 18.62
N LYS A 490 -5.40 -10.16 17.32
CA LYS A 490 -4.09 -9.92 16.72
C LYS A 490 -3.78 -8.45 16.51
N ALA A 491 -4.81 -7.65 16.20
CA ALA A 491 -4.70 -6.22 15.98
C ALA A 491 -5.89 -5.50 16.66
N PRO A 492 -5.84 -5.30 18.00
CA PRO A 492 -6.95 -4.71 18.72
C PRO A 492 -7.12 -3.24 18.36
N VAL A 493 -8.31 -2.87 17.89
CA VAL A 493 -8.63 -1.50 17.43
C VAL A 493 -9.86 -0.90 18.11
N SER A 494 -10.54 -1.63 18.99
CA SER A 494 -11.80 -1.19 19.62
C SER A 494 -12.05 -1.93 20.93
N ASP A 495 -12.13 -1.20 22.03
CA ASP A 495 -12.43 -1.76 23.36
C ASP A 495 -13.83 -2.37 23.43
N ARG A 496 -14.76 -1.86 22.61
CA ARG A 496 -16.13 -2.40 22.52
C ARG A 496 -16.12 -3.81 21.92
N VAL A 497 -15.29 -4.05 20.91
CA VAL A 497 -15.05 -5.38 20.34
C VAL A 497 -14.36 -6.26 21.38
N THR A 498 -13.29 -5.77 22.02
CA THR A 498 -12.60 -6.49 23.11
C THR A 498 -13.58 -6.98 24.16
N LYS A 499 -14.46 -6.09 24.65
CA LYS A 499 -15.48 -6.40 25.64
C LYS A 499 -16.41 -7.51 25.15
N CYS A 500 -17.06 -7.35 23.99
CA CYS A 500 -17.97 -8.37 23.50
C CYS A 500 -17.29 -9.72 23.18
N CYS A 501 -16.01 -9.70 22.84
CA CYS A 501 -15.25 -10.91 22.53
C CYS A 501 -14.81 -11.69 23.78
N THR A 502 -14.48 -11.00 24.88
CA THR A 502 -13.87 -11.61 26.07
C THR A 502 -14.80 -11.76 27.27
N GLU A 503 -15.85 -10.94 27.39
CA GLU A 503 -16.73 -10.92 28.59
C GLU A 503 -17.51 -12.22 28.78
N SER A 504 -18.07 -12.78 27.71
CA SER A 504 -18.79 -14.05 27.78
C SER A 504 -19.01 -14.65 26.39
N LEU A 505 -18.55 -15.89 26.19
CA LEU A 505 -18.78 -16.64 24.94
C LEU A 505 -20.26 -16.68 24.55
N VAL A 506 -21.14 -16.95 25.51
CA VAL A 506 -22.57 -17.18 25.26
C VAL A 506 -23.39 -15.88 25.13
N HIS A 507 -22.84 -14.75 25.61
CA HIS A 507 -23.45 -13.43 25.43
C HIS A 507 -22.79 -12.63 24.30
N ARG A 508 -21.83 -13.20 23.56
CA ARG A 508 -21.14 -12.53 22.45
C ARG A 508 -22.12 -12.00 21.40
N ARG A 509 -23.01 -12.84 20.87
CA ARG A 509 -24.01 -12.43 19.86
C ARG A 509 -24.96 -11.34 20.39
N PRO A 510 -25.59 -11.49 21.58
CA PRO A 510 -26.36 -10.41 22.18
C PRO A 510 -25.57 -9.12 22.40
N CYS A 511 -24.30 -9.20 22.85
CA CYS A 511 -23.44 -8.04 23.05
C CYS A 511 -23.24 -7.25 21.76
N PHE A 512 -22.82 -7.92 20.67
CA PHE A 512 -22.69 -7.26 19.36
C PHE A 512 -24.02 -6.73 18.83
N SER A 513 -25.12 -7.43 19.09
CA SER A 513 -26.47 -6.98 18.72
C SER A 513 -26.88 -5.70 19.45
N ALA A 514 -26.51 -5.57 20.73
CA ALA A 514 -26.80 -4.44 21.60
C ALA A 514 -25.89 -3.22 21.39
N LEU A 515 -24.74 -3.36 20.72
CA LEU A 515 -23.88 -2.20 20.43
C LEU A 515 -24.64 -1.12 19.65
N GLU A 516 -24.65 0.11 20.13
CA GLU A 516 -25.16 1.23 19.35
C GLU A 516 -24.07 1.84 18.47
N ALA A 517 -24.41 2.84 17.67
CA ALA A 517 -23.42 3.61 16.92
C ALA A 517 -22.33 4.14 17.87
N ASP A 518 -21.07 4.08 17.44
CA ASP A 518 -19.96 4.55 18.27
C ASP A 518 -19.86 6.08 18.24
N GLU A 519 -20.47 6.74 19.22
CA GLU A 519 -20.38 8.21 19.36
C GLU A 519 -18.98 8.70 19.78
N THR A 520 -18.08 7.79 20.19
CA THR A 520 -16.68 8.14 20.52
C THR A 520 -15.76 8.10 19.30
N TYR A 521 -16.24 7.56 18.18
CA TYR A 521 -15.46 7.49 16.95
C TYR A 521 -15.28 8.88 16.34
N VAL A 522 -14.02 9.25 16.12
CA VAL A 522 -13.66 10.43 15.34
C VAL A 522 -13.68 10.04 13.86
N PRO A 523 -14.55 10.67 13.03
CA PRO A 523 -14.62 10.35 11.61
C PRO A 523 -13.25 10.49 10.92
N LYS A 524 -12.92 9.55 10.05
CA LYS A 524 -11.71 9.62 9.22
C LYS A 524 -11.78 10.87 8.34
N GLU A 525 -10.67 11.57 8.16
CA GLU A 525 -10.60 12.67 7.18
C GLU A 525 -10.93 12.16 5.78
N PHE A 526 -11.76 12.91 5.05
CA PHE A 526 -12.18 12.50 3.71
C PHE A 526 -10.98 12.46 2.77
N ASN A 527 -10.77 11.31 2.13
CA ASN A 527 -9.75 11.12 1.10
C ASN A 527 -10.48 10.71 -0.20
N ALA A 528 -10.30 11.52 -1.26
CA ALA A 528 -10.92 11.31 -2.56
C ALA A 528 -10.47 9.98 -3.22
N ASP A 529 -9.18 9.62 -3.11
CA ASP A 529 -8.59 8.37 -3.64
C ASP A 529 -9.36 7.12 -3.19
N THR A 530 -9.94 7.17 -1.99
CA THR A 530 -10.70 6.03 -1.43
C THR A 530 -11.98 5.74 -2.23
N PHE A 531 -12.43 6.72 -3.01
CA PHE A 531 -13.59 6.68 -3.90
C PHE A 531 -13.23 6.82 -5.38
N THR A 532 -11.93 6.84 -5.72
CA THR A 532 -11.43 6.83 -7.09
C THR A 532 -11.30 5.40 -7.58
N PHE A 533 -11.81 5.14 -8.78
CA PHE A 533 -11.80 3.82 -9.42
C PHE A 533 -11.18 3.96 -10.81
N HIS A 534 -10.58 2.88 -11.33
CA HIS A 534 -9.98 2.85 -12.66
C HIS A 534 -10.68 1.78 -13.53
N ALA A 535 -10.41 1.76 -14.84
CA ALA A 535 -11.04 0.83 -15.76
C ALA A 535 -10.77 -0.65 -15.42
N ASP A 536 -9.72 -0.95 -14.66
CA ASP A 536 -9.37 -2.30 -14.21
C ASP A 536 -10.51 -2.95 -13.40
N VAL A 537 -11.28 -2.16 -12.64
CA VAL A 537 -12.40 -2.68 -11.85
C VAL A 537 -13.52 -3.25 -12.71
N CYS A 538 -13.63 -2.85 -13.97
CA CYS A 538 -14.63 -3.39 -14.90
C CYS A 538 -14.29 -4.79 -15.40
N ALA A 539 -13.01 -5.18 -15.38
CA ALA A 539 -12.55 -6.51 -15.79
C ALA A 539 -12.68 -7.55 -14.66
N LEU A 540 -12.92 -7.11 -13.42
CA LEU A 540 -13.04 -7.99 -12.27
C LEU A 540 -14.32 -8.84 -12.35
N PRO A 541 -14.32 -10.08 -11.83
CA PRO A 541 -15.53 -10.86 -11.63
C PRO A 541 -16.56 -10.10 -10.78
N VAL A 542 -17.85 -10.31 -11.05
CA VAL A 542 -18.95 -9.63 -10.32
C VAL A 542 -18.80 -9.68 -8.79
N PRO A 543 -18.41 -10.80 -8.14
CA PRO A 543 -18.19 -10.81 -6.69
C PRO A 543 -17.08 -9.87 -6.20
N GLU A 544 -16.05 -9.62 -7.01
CA GLU A 544 -14.95 -8.72 -6.68
C GLU A 544 -15.34 -7.26 -6.92
N GLN A 545 -16.13 -6.97 -7.97
CA GLN A 545 -16.75 -5.66 -8.16
C GLN A 545 -17.66 -5.31 -6.98
N GLN A 546 -18.46 -6.27 -6.50
CA GLN A 546 -19.28 -6.11 -5.30
C GLN A 546 -18.45 -5.77 -4.06
N VAL A 547 -17.28 -6.40 -3.89
CA VAL A 547 -16.36 -6.07 -2.80
C VAL A 547 -15.86 -4.63 -2.91
N LYS A 548 -15.49 -4.16 -4.11
CA LYS A 548 -15.10 -2.75 -4.33
C LYS A 548 -16.21 -1.76 -3.96
N LYS A 549 -17.46 -2.03 -4.38
CA LYS A 549 -18.64 -1.23 -4.00
C LYS A 549 -18.90 -1.25 -2.49
N GLN A 550 -18.73 -2.41 -1.84
CA GLN A 550 -18.86 -2.55 -0.38
C GLN A 550 -17.76 -1.81 0.38
N THR A 551 -16.52 -1.83 -0.12
CA THR A 551 -15.40 -1.05 0.42
C THR A 551 -15.71 0.45 0.40
N ALA A 552 -16.22 0.98 -0.71
CA ALA A 552 -16.64 2.38 -0.81
C ALA A 552 -17.72 2.72 0.23
N LEU A 553 -18.74 1.86 0.40
CA LEU A 553 -19.80 2.06 1.39
C LEU A 553 -19.27 2.13 2.83
N VAL A 554 -18.29 1.27 3.20
CA VAL A 554 -17.66 1.33 4.53
C VAL A 554 -16.90 2.63 4.72
N GLU A 555 -16.08 3.02 3.75
CA GLU A 555 -15.28 4.23 3.84
C GLU A 555 -16.19 5.47 3.91
N LEU A 556 -17.29 5.50 3.15
CA LEU A 556 -18.29 6.57 3.22
C LEU A 556 -18.83 6.73 4.64
N LEU A 557 -19.14 5.60 5.31
CA LEU A 557 -19.60 5.58 6.69
C LEU A 557 -18.51 5.95 7.70
N LYS A 558 -17.24 5.64 7.44
CA LYS A 558 -16.13 6.08 8.28
C LYS A 558 -15.89 7.58 8.19
N HIS A 559 -16.15 8.19 7.04
CA HIS A 559 -16.11 9.65 6.88
C HIS A 559 -17.39 10.34 7.39
N LYS A 560 -18.54 9.69 7.24
CA LYS A 560 -19.87 10.22 7.62
C LYS A 560 -20.66 9.19 8.43
N PRO A 561 -20.28 8.88 9.69
CA PRO A 561 -20.93 7.84 10.49
C PRO A 561 -22.39 8.14 10.82
N LYS A 562 -22.78 9.42 10.78
CA LYS A 562 -24.15 9.91 11.00
C LYS A 562 -25.00 9.96 9.73
N ALA A 563 -24.51 9.48 8.59
CA ALA A 563 -25.30 9.40 7.36
C ALA A 563 -26.57 8.54 7.57
N THR A 564 -27.70 9.07 7.11
CA THR A 564 -29.01 8.39 7.12
C THR A 564 -29.05 7.28 6.06
N GLU A 565 -29.97 6.34 6.21
CA GLU A 565 -30.13 5.24 5.24
C GLU A 565 -30.51 5.78 3.86
N GLU A 566 -31.34 6.83 3.80
CA GLU A 566 -31.72 7.54 2.59
C GLU A 566 -30.50 8.18 1.91
N GLN A 567 -29.65 8.89 2.67
CA GLN A 567 -28.42 9.49 2.12
C GLN A 567 -27.47 8.43 1.57
N LEU A 568 -27.27 7.31 2.28
CA LEU A 568 -26.41 6.23 1.83
C LEU A 568 -26.97 5.56 0.58
N LYS A 569 -28.29 5.36 0.51
CA LYS A 569 -28.97 4.78 -0.65
C LYS A 569 -28.83 5.68 -1.88
N THR A 570 -28.98 7.00 -1.71
CA THR A 570 -28.78 7.97 -2.79
C THR A 570 -27.33 7.92 -3.29
N VAL A 571 -26.35 8.13 -2.40
CA VAL A 571 -24.93 8.17 -2.79
C VAL A 571 -24.47 6.86 -3.42
N MET A 572 -24.84 5.71 -2.85
CA MET A 572 -24.44 4.42 -3.43
C MET A 572 -25.21 4.07 -4.71
N GLY A 573 -26.43 4.59 -4.88
CA GLY A 573 -27.20 4.48 -6.11
C GLY A 573 -26.55 5.27 -7.24
N ASP A 574 -26.18 6.52 -6.96
CA ASP A 574 -25.46 7.40 -7.89
C ASP A 574 -24.09 6.80 -8.23
N PHE A 575 -23.35 6.33 -7.22
CA PHE A 575 -22.07 5.64 -7.40
C PHE A 575 -22.21 4.38 -8.26
N THR A 576 -23.24 3.56 -8.04
CA THR A 576 -23.49 2.35 -8.85
C THR A 576 -23.83 2.71 -10.29
N THR A 577 -24.63 3.76 -10.49
CA THR A 577 -24.99 4.26 -11.82
C THR A 577 -23.76 4.80 -12.56
N PHE A 578 -22.90 5.57 -11.88
CA PHE A 578 -21.62 6.03 -12.39
C PHE A 578 -20.71 4.85 -12.77
N PHE A 579 -20.54 3.89 -11.87
CA PHE A 579 -19.72 2.70 -12.08
C PHE A 579 -20.19 1.89 -13.29
N GLU A 580 -21.50 1.65 -13.43
CA GLU A 580 -22.09 0.93 -14.55
C GLU A 580 -21.99 1.70 -15.86
N LYS A 581 -22.24 3.01 -15.84
CA LYS A 581 -22.06 3.91 -16.99
C LYS A 581 -20.62 3.84 -17.49
N CYS A 582 -19.63 3.95 -16.61
CA CYS A 582 -18.22 3.95 -17.00
C CYS A 582 -17.72 2.58 -17.42
N CYS A 583 -18.18 1.49 -16.80
CA CYS A 583 -17.86 0.15 -17.30
C CYS A 583 -18.53 -0.20 -18.63
N ALA A 584 -19.61 0.49 -19.02
CA ALA A 584 -20.24 0.35 -20.32
C ALA A 584 -19.67 1.31 -21.39
N ALA A 585 -18.81 2.26 -21.01
CA ALA A 585 -18.24 3.23 -21.92
C ALA A 585 -17.26 2.59 -22.92
N ALA A 586 -17.14 3.22 -24.09
CA ALA A 586 -16.16 2.83 -25.11
C ALA A 586 -14.73 3.02 -24.58
N ASP A 587 -14.46 4.17 -23.97
CA ASP A 587 -13.28 4.44 -23.17
C ASP A 587 -13.67 4.49 -21.68
N LYS A 588 -13.27 3.43 -20.95
CA LYS A 588 -13.65 3.24 -19.55
C LYS A 588 -12.79 4.10 -18.61
N GLU A 589 -11.50 4.24 -18.91
CA GLU A 589 -10.56 4.96 -18.04
C GLU A 589 -10.86 6.46 -18.07
N ALA A 590 -11.12 7.00 -19.26
CA ALA A 590 -11.53 8.39 -19.43
C ALA A 590 -12.83 8.71 -18.66
N CYS A 591 -13.81 7.79 -18.65
CA CYS A 591 -15.06 7.99 -17.91
C CYS A 591 -14.85 8.01 -16.39
N PHE A 592 -13.92 7.19 -15.86
CA PHE A 592 -13.63 7.18 -14.43
C PHE A 592 -12.79 8.38 -13.95
N ALA A 593 -11.97 8.97 -14.82
CA ALA A 593 -11.02 10.06 -14.50
C ALA A 593 -11.61 11.49 -14.53
N GLU A 594 -12.94 11.64 -14.55
CA GLU A 594 -13.61 12.87 -14.96
C GLU A 594 -13.69 14.00 -13.89
N GLU A 595 -12.55 14.51 -13.38
CA GLU A 595 -12.47 15.85 -12.73
C GLU A 595 -11.80 16.90 -13.65
N LEU A 596 -10.70 16.52 -14.32
CA LEU A 596 -10.00 17.40 -15.26
C LEU A 596 -10.79 17.64 -16.55
N SER A 597 -11.50 16.62 -17.04
CA SER A 597 -12.36 16.72 -18.22
C SER A 597 -13.54 17.68 -17.96
N ALA A 598 -14.17 17.61 -16.77
CA ALA A 598 -15.25 18.52 -16.37
C ALA A 598 -14.80 19.99 -16.29
N PHE A 599 -13.60 20.26 -15.77
CA PHE A 599 -13.03 21.62 -15.77
C PHE A 599 -12.74 22.14 -17.18
N LEU A 600 -12.19 21.29 -18.07
CA LEU A 600 -11.94 21.65 -19.47
C LEU A 600 -13.25 21.84 -20.25
N GLU A 601 -14.31 21.11 -19.91
CA GLU A 601 -15.66 21.31 -20.46
C GLU A 601 -16.26 22.66 -20.08
N GLU A 602 -16.07 23.10 -18.84
CA GLU A 602 -16.55 24.41 -18.39
C GLU A 602 -15.88 25.56 -19.16
N ILE A 603 -14.58 25.45 -19.45
CA ILE A 603 -13.87 26.42 -20.31
C ILE A 603 -14.48 26.48 -21.73
N CYS A 604 -14.98 25.34 -22.22
CA CYS A 604 -15.59 25.23 -23.54
C CYS A 604 -17.08 25.59 -23.58
N HIS A 605 -17.78 25.54 -22.46
CA HIS A 605 -19.15 26.03 -22.31
C HIS A 605 -19.21 27.56 -22.43
N GLU A 606 -18.21 28.27 -21.89
CA GLU A 606 -18.12 29.74 -21.96
C GLU A 606 -17.56 30.22 -23.31
N LYS A 607 -18.45 30.42 -24.28
CA LYS A 607 -18.07 30.81 -25.66
C LYS A 607 -17.21 32.06 -25.71
N GLU A 608 -17.49 33.08 -24.89
CA GLU A 608 -16.69 34.31 -24.81
C GLU A 608 -15.23 34.03 -24.42
N ILE A 609 -14.97 33.06 -23.55
CA ILE A 609 -13.62 32.67 -23.15
C ILE A 609 -12.93 31.93 -24.29
N SER A 610 -13.62 30.94 -24.89
CA SER A 610 -13.05 30.14 -25.97
C SER A 610 -12.67 30.98 -27.19
N GLU A 611 -13.50 31.97 -27.57
CA GLU A 611 -13.28 32.84 -28.72
C GLU A 611 -12.19 33.89 -28.44
N LYS A 612 -12.21 34.51 -27.25
CA LYS A 612 -11.25 35.55 -26.86
C LYS A 612 -9.81 35.05 -26.80
N TYR A 613 -9.61 33.79 -26.39
CA TYR A 613 -8.28 33.20 -26.21
C TYR A 613 -7.88 32.23 -27.34
N GLY A 614 -8.72 32.10 -28.39
CA GLY A 614 -8.43 31.23 -29.54
C GLY A 614 -8.41 29.74 -29.18
N LEU A 615 -9.28 29.31 -28.27
CA LEU A 615 -9.39 27.94 -27.76
C LEU A 615 -10.54 27.16 -28.42
N SER A 616 -11.30 27.80 -29.33
CA SER A 616 -12.45 27.19 -30.01
C SER A 616 -12.08 25.90 -30.76
N ASP A 617 -10.89 25.85 -31.38
CA ASP A 617 -10.38 24.64 -32.03
C ASP A 617 -10.11 23.53 -31.01
N CYS A 618 -9.55 23.84 -29.84
CA CYS A 618 -9.39 22.86 -28.75
C CYS A 618 -10.74 22.35 -28.24
N CYS A 619 -11.73 23.23 -28.10
CA CYS A 619 -13.07 22.87 -27.65
C CYS A 619 -13.85 22.01 -28.66
N SER A 620 -13.44 21.99 -29.93
CA SER A 620 -13.99 21.10 -30.95
C SER A 620 -13.43 19.66 -30.87
N GLN A 621 -12.29 19.48 -30.19
CA GLN A 621 -11.66 18.18 -29.95
C GLN A 621 -12.28 17.48 -28.73
N ARG A 622 -11.98 16.20 -28.53
CA ARG A 622 -12.51 15.39 -27.41
C ARG A 622 -11.37 14.91 -26.50
N GLU A 623 -11.68 14.71 -25.22
CA GLU A 623 -10.85 13.95 -24.26
C GLU A 623 -9.37 14.36 -24.25
N GLU A 624 -8.46 13.42 -24.54
CA GLU A 624 -7.01 13.61 -24.50
C GLU A 624 -6.51 14.58 -25.60
N GLU A 625 -7.15 14.60 -26.77
CA GLU A 625 -6.81 15.57 -27.83
C GLU A 625 -7.12 16.99 -27.38
N ARG A 626 -8.32 17.19 -26.81
CA ARG A 626 -8.73 18.47 -26.21
C ARG A 626 -7.73 18.90 -25.14
N HIS A 627 -7.41 18.01 -24.20
CA HIS A 627 -6.47 18.28 -23.12
C HIS A 627 -5.07 18.66 -23.63
N ASN A 628 -4.53 17.89 -24.58
CA ASN A 628 -3.25 18.18 -25.21
C ASN A 628 -3.27 19.51 -25.97
N CYS A 629 -4.38 19.86 -26.62
CA CYS A 629 -4.57 21.16 -27.25
C CYS A 629 -4.53 22.30 -26.21
N PHE A 630 -5.26 22.19 -25.10
CA PHE A 630 -5.19 23.16 -24.00
C PHE A 630 -3.77 23.31 -23.43
N LEU A 631 -3.04 22.21 -23.25
CA LEU A 631 -1.66 22.23 -22.80
C LEU A 631 -0.72 22.91 -23.82
N ALA A 632 -0.95 22.72 -25.11
CA ALA A 632 -0.18 23.39 -26.16
C ALA A 632 -0.40 24.92 -26.17
N HIS A 633 -1.59 25.39 -25.77
CA HIS A 633 -1.89 26.82 -25.63
C HIS A 633 -1.27 27.45 -24.36
N LYS A 634 -0.72 26.66 -23.45
CA LYS A 634 -0.05 27.12 -22.23
C LYS A 634 1.32 27.70 -22.56
N LYS A 635 1.42 29.03 -22.66
CA LYS A 635 2.66 29.74 -23.05
C LYS A 635 3.55 30.05 -21.84
N ALA A 636 4.86 29.82 -21.99
CA ALA A 636 5.85 30.06 -20.94
C ALA A 636 6.06 31.54 -20.61
N SER A 637 5.86 32.43 -21.59
CA SER A 637 5.95 33.89 -21.41
C SER A 637 4.85 34.58 -22.22
N PRO A 638 3.69 34.87 -21.61
CA PRO A 638 2.62 35.59 -22.30
C PRO A 638 3.05 37.05 -22.52
N ALA A 639 3.43 37.40 -23.75
CA ALA A 639 3.78 38.79 -24.12
C ALA A 639 2.66 39.82 -23.85
N SER A 640 1.44 39.35 -23.56
CA SER A 640 0.23 40.13 -23.32
C SER A 640 -0.06 40.45 -21.85
N ILE A 641 0.71 39.93 -20.88
CA ILE A 641 0.47 40.19 -19.44
C ILE A 641 1.46 41.24 -18.92
N PRO A 642 0.99 42.41 -18.43
CA PRO A 642 1.85 43.42 -17.81
C PRO A 642 2.66 42.84 -16.63
N PRO A 643 3.87 43.38 -16.35
CA PRO A 643 4.65 43.01 -15.17
C PRO A 643 3.78 43.03 -13.92
N PHE A 644 3.89 42.01 -13.07
CA PHE A 644 3.12 41.97 -11.82
C PHE A 644 3.53 43.16 -10.95
N GLN A 645 2.61 44.10 -10.76
CA GLN A 645 2.76 45.18 -9.80
C GLN A 645 2.00 44.75 -8.54
N LEU A 646 2.75 44.43 -7.49
CA LEU A 646 2.19 44.37 -6.15
C LEU A 646 1.54 45.73 -5.86
N PRO A 647 0.36 45.77 -5.20
CA PRO A 647 -0.20 47.03 -4.73
C PRO A 647 0.85 47.80 -3.94
N GLU A 648 0.87 49.13 -4.04
CA GLU A 648 1.79 49.92 -3.23
C GLU A 648 1.67 49.49 -1.76
N PRO A 649 2.79 49.33 -1.03
CA PRO A 649 2.80 48.74 0.32
C PRO A 649 1.70 49.26 1.25
N VAL A 650 1.39 50.56 1.19
CA VAL A 650 0.33 51.19 1.97
C VAL A 650 -1.06 50.72 1.55
N THR A 651 -1.34 50.68 0.23
CA THR A 651 -2.60 50.18 -0.33
C THR A 651 -2.74 48.68 -0.13
N GLY A 652 -1.67 47.90 -0.35
CA GLY A 652 -1.67 46.45 -0.14
C GLY A 652 -1.93 46.06 1.31
N CYS A 653 -1.36 46.79 2.27
CA CYS A 653 -1.65 46.62 3.69
C CYS A 653 -3.12 46.89 4.05
N LYS A 654 -3.71 47.90 3.39
CA LYS A 654 -5.13 48.22 3.56
C LYS A 654 -6.01 47.12 2.99
N GLU A 655 -5.80 46.72 1.74
CA GLU A 655 -6.56 45.66 1.07
C GLU A 655 -6.45 44.31 1.82
N TYR A 656 -5.25 43.96 2.30
CA TYR A 656 -5.04 42.76 3.11
C TYR A 656 -5.78 42.81 4.45
N LYS A 657 -5.82 43.98 5.11
CA LYS A 657 -6.56 44.16 6.37
C LYS A 657 -8.07 44.13 6.14
N GLU A 658 -8.55 44.63 5.01
CA GLU A 658 -9.96 44.62 4.64
C GLU A 658 -10.44 43.21 4.30
N ASN A 659 -9.71 42.48 3.46
CA ASN A 659 -10.03 41.10 3.11
C ASN A 659 -8.78 40.30 2.73
N ARG A 660 -8.17 39.67 3.75
CA ARG A 660 -6.99 38.81 3.60
C ARG A 660 -7.20 37.72 2.56
N GLU A 661 -8.35 37.05 2.57
CA GLU A 661 -8.61 35.92 1.68
C GLU A 661 -8.66 36.37 0.21
N ALA A 662 -9.43 37.41 -0.10
CA ALA A 662 -9.49 37.96 -1.46
C ALA A 662 -8.13 38.46 -1.94
N PHE A 663 -7.35 39.09 -1.06
CA PHE A 663 -6.00 39.55 -1.37
C PHE A 663 -5.07 38.39 -1.71
N MET A 664 -5.04 37.33 -0.87
CA MET A 664 -4.19 36.17 -1.10
C MET A 664 -4.62 35.35 -2.32
N ASN A 665 -5.93 35.23 -2.57
CA ASN A 665 -6.45 34.58 -3.79
C ASN A 665 -6.04 35.36 -5.05
N ARG A 666 -6.11 36.70 -5.01
CA ARG A 666 -5.62 37.56 -6.11
C ARG A 666 -4.12 37.41 -6.31
N TYR A 667 -3.34 37.32 -5.24
CA TYR A 667 -1.90 37.04 -5.31
C TYR A 667 -1.62 35.71 -6.02
N ILE A 668 -2.24 34.62 -5.57
CA ILE A 668 -2.08 33.28 -6.17
C ILE A 668 -2.47 33.31 -7.65
N TYR A 669 -3.62 33.91 -7.99
CA TYR A 669 -4.08 34.06 -9.38
C TYR A 669 -3.08 34.82 -10.25
N GLU A 670 -2.59 35.98 -9.79
CA GLU A 670 -1.67 36.82 -10.56
C GLU A 670 -0.30 36.16 -10.76
N ILE A 671 0.15 35.34 -9.82
CA ILE A 671 1.37 34.55 -9.95
C ILE A 671 1.15 33.36 -10.89
N ALA A 672 0.09 32.57 -10.70
CA ALA A 672 -0.21 31.39 -11.52
C ALA A 672 -0.37 31.74 -13.00
N ARG A 673 -1.08 32.83 -13.33
CA ARG A 673 -1.28 33.26 -14.72
C ARG A 673 -0.01 33.75 -15.42
N ARG A 674 1.00 34.19 -14.66
CA ARG A 674 2.31 34.63 -15.18
C ARG A 674 3.33 33.51 -15.23
N HIS A 675 3.16 32.51 -14.37
CA HIS A 675 4.00 31.34 -14.25
C HIS A 675 3.16 30.07 -14.41
N PRO A 676 2.60 29.81 -15.62
CA PRO A 676 1.61 28.76 -15.79
C PRO A 676 2.18 27.36 -15.53
N PHE A 677 3.49 27.17 -15.68
CA PHE A 677 4.19 25.93 -15.36
C PHE A 677 4.82 25.93 -13.96
N LEU A 678 4.44 26.83 -13.05
CA LEU A 678 4.92 26.79 -11.67
C LEU A 678 4.38 25.55 -10.96
N TYR A 679 5.25 24.89 -10.19
CA TYR A 679 4.85 23.75 -9.37
C TYR A 679 3.88 24.20 -8.27
N ALA A 680 2.66 23.68 -8.29
CA ALA A 680 1.57 24.15 -7.42
C ALA A 680 1.91 24.09 -5.91
N PRO A 681 2.55 23.02 -5.39
CA PRO A 681 2.99 23.01 -3.99
C PRO A 681 3.92 24.17 -3.62
N ILE A 682 4.84 24.56 -4.51
CA ILE A 682 5.75 25.69 -4.28
C ILE A 682 4.98 27.02 -4.31
N LEU A 683 4.02 27.19 -5.23
CA LEU A 683 3.17 28.40 -5.25
C LEU A 683 2.45 28.60 -3.91
N LEU A 684 1.85 27.54 -3.37
CA LEU A 684 1.14 27.59 -2.10
C LEU A 684 2.08 27.86 -0.92
N SER A 685 3.27 27.23 -0.90
CA SER A 685 4.32 27.51 0.09
C SER A 685 4.74 28.99 0.07
N LEU A 686 5.03 29.52 -1.12
CA LEU A 686 5.44 30.92 -1.28
C LEU A 686 4.32 31.91 -0.92
N ALA A 687 3.07 31.59 -1.24
CA ALA A 687 1.92 32.38 -0.82
C ALA A 687 1.77 32.39 0.71
N ALA A 688 1.95 31.24 1.38
CA ALA A 688 1.94 31.16 2.84
C ALA A 688 3.08 31.96 3.47
N HIS A 689 4.27 31.97 2.87
CA HIS A 689 5.37 32.80 3.33
C HIS A 689 5.08 34.29 3.13
N TYR A 690 4.52 34.67 1.98
CA TYR A 690 4.15 36.06 1.70
C TYR A 690 3.09 36.56 2.70
N ASP A 691 2.08 35.75 2.99
CA ASP A 691 1.04 36.02 3.99
C ASP A 691 1.61 36.30 5.39
N LYS A 692 2.67 35.57 5.80
CA LYS A 692 3.38 35.81 7.07
C LYS A 692 4.15 37.14 7.10
N ILE A 693 4.69 37.59 5.96
CA ILE A 693 5.49 38.82 5.88
C ILE A 693 4.61 40.08 5.90
N ILE A 694 3.42 40.02 5.29
CA ILE A 694 2.53 41.18 5.18
C ILE A 694 2.26 41.86 6.53
N PRO A 695 1.74 41.19 7.59
CA PRO A 695 1.43 41.86 8.84
C PRO A 695 2.66 42.43 9.56
N LEU A 696 3.85 41.89 9.31
CA LEU A 696 5.11 42.39 9.86
C LEU A 696 5.52 43.69 9.15
N CYS A 697 5.49 43.70 7.82
CA CYS A 697 5.88 44.88 7.05
C CYS A 697 4.85 46.01 7.10
N CYS A 698 3.57 45.69 7.24
CA CYS A 698 2.51 46.70 7.45
C CYS A 698 2.63 47.46 8.78
N LYS A 699 3.43 46.95 9.73
CA LYS A 699 3.70 47.58 11.03
C LYS A 699 5.12 48.18 11.13
N ALA A 700 5.94 48.04 10.08
CA ALA A 700 7.29 48.57 10.07
C ALA A 700 7.28 50.10 9.88
N GLU A 701 8.31 50.78 10.39
CA GLU A 701 8.48 52.24 10.20
C GLU A 701 8.58 52.61 8.71
N ASN A 702 9.22 51.74 7.91
CA ASN A 702 9.28 51.84 6.47
C ASN A 702 8.71 50.57 5.81
N PRO A 703 7.40 50.51 5.53
CA PRO A 703 6.77 49.35 4.89
C PRO A 703 7.38 49.03 3.53
N ILE A 704 7.77 50.04 2.75
CA ILE A 704 8.34 49.87 1.41
C ILE A 704 9.64 49.09 1.48
N GLU A 705 10.57 49.53 2.32
CA GLU A 705 11.86 48.87 2.50
C GLU A 705 11.71 47.47 3.11
N CYS A 706 10.77 47.30 4.06
CA CYS A 706 10.49 45.98 4.64
C CYS A 706 10.02 44.98 3.59
N PHE A 707 9.04 45.35 2.75
CA PHE A 707 8.53 44.48 1.69
C PHE A 707 9.60 44.20 0.64
N GLN A 708 10.38 45.22 0.22
CA GLN A 708 11.48 45.03 -0.71
C GLN A 708 12.50 44.02 -0.19
N THR A 709 12.87 44.11 1.09
CA THR A 709 13.87 43.23 1.70
C THR A 709 13.33 41.82 1.92
N LYS A 710 12.14 41.69 2.54
CA LYS A 710 11.58 40.39 2.93
C LYS A 710 10.98 39.61 1.76
N ALA A 711 10.44 40.28 0.73
CA ALA A 711 9.88 39.61 -0.45
C ALA A 711 10.94 39.31 -1.54
N ALA A 712 12.18 39.80 -1.39
CA ALA A 712 13.26 39.53 -2.35
C ALA A 712 13.55 38.03 -2.49
N SER A 713 13.57 37.29 -1.37
CA SER A 713 13.79 35.84 -1.38
C SER A 713 12.64 35.09 -2.06
N ILE A 714 11.38 35.46 -1.77
CA ILE A 714 10.18 34.90 -2.41
C ILE A 714 10.21 35.15 -3.92
N THR A 715 10.55 36.37 -4.34
CA THR A 715 10.61 36.72 -5.76
C THR A 715 11.71 35.96 -6.49
N LYS A 716 12.86 35.76 -5.85
CA LYS A 716 13.96 34.97 -6.38
C LYS A 716 13.54 33.50 -6.54
N GLU A 717 13.02 32.91 -5.48
CA GLU A 717 12.59 31.51 -5.42
C GLU A 717 11.48 31.20 -6.43
N LEU A 718 10.50 32.10 -6.56
CA LEU A 718 9.44 32.01 -7.54
C LEU A 718 9.99 31.91 -8.98
N ARG A 719 10.94 32.79 -9.33
CA ARG A 719 11.57 32.82 -10.65
C ARG A 719 12.36 31.54 -10.90
N GLU A 720 13.16 31.12 -9.94
CA GLU A 720 14.01 29.92 -10.06
C GLU A 720 13.15 28.65 -10.17
N SER A 721 12.16 28.49 -9.31
CA SER A 721 11.22 27.35 -9.31
C SER A 721 10.35 27.30 -10.55
N SER A 722 9.88 28.45 -11.04
CA SER A 722 9.11 28.52 -12.29
C SER A 722 9.95 28.04 -13.48
N LEU A 723 11.20 28.51 -13.59
CA LEU A 723 12.10 28.10 -14.69
C LEU A 723 12.46 26.62 -14.58
N LEU A 724 12.67 26.12 -13.36
CA LEU A 724 12.99 24.72 -13.10
C LEU A 724 11.82 23.80 -13.45
N ASN A 725 10.60 24.11 -13.01
CA ASN A 725 9.47 23.23 -13.27
C ASN A 725 9.06 23.26 -14.75
N GLN A 726 9.17 24.41 -15.41
CA GLN A 726 9.00 24.51 -16.86
C GLN A 726 10.05 23.66 -17.61
N HIS A 727 11.30 23.66 -17.14
CA HIS A 727 12.34 22.77 -17.66
C HIS A 727 12.01 21.30 -17.45
N VAL A 728 11.56 20.91 -16.24
CA VAL A 728 11.13 19.55 -15.92
C VAL A 728 10.02 19.09 -16.86
N CYS A 729 8.96 19.88 -17.02
CA CYS A 729 7.85 19.54 -17.92
C CYS A 729 8.31 19.43 -19.39
N ALA A 730 9.22 20.31 -19.82
CA ALA A 730 9.80 20.21 -21.16
C ALA A 730 10.66 18.95 -21.35
N VAL A 731 11.39 18.53 -20.31
CA VAL A 731 12.17 17.29 -20.33
C VAL A 731 11.25 16.08 -20.42
N MET A 732 10.19 16.01 -19.61
CA MET A 732 9.21 14.94 -19.67
C MET A 732 8.55 14.86 -21.04
N ARG A 733 8.15 16.01 -21.60
CA ARG A 733 7.52 16.07 -22.93
C ARG A 733 8.47 15.66 -24.07
N ASN A 734 9.72 16.14 -24.05
CA ASN A 734 10.63 15.98 -25.19
C ASN A 734 11.46 14.69 -25.14
N PHE A 735 11.72 14.13 -23.95
CA PHE A 735 12.57 12.95 -23.76
C PHE A 735 11.84 11.78 -23.08
N GLY A 736 10.62 11.99 -22.60
CA GLY A 736 9.77 10.95 -22.03
C GLY A 736 10.04 10.62 -20.56
N PRO A 737 9.17 9.80 -19.94
CA PRO A 737 9.21 9.46 -18.53
C PRO A 737 10.47 8.67 -18.15
N ARG A 738 11.07 7.92 -19.08
CA ARG A 738 12.32 7.18 -18.84
C ARG A 738 13.49 8.11 -18.52
N THR A 739 13.67 9.17 -19.30
CA THR A 739 14.74 10.16 -19.04
C THR A 739 14.49 10.90 -17.74
N PHE A 740 13.24 11.26 -17.45
CA PHE A 740 12.88 11.85 -16.17
C PHE A 740 13.15 10.91 -14.99
N GLY A 741 12.78 9.64 -15.12
CA GLY A 741 13.09 8.59 -14.13
C GLY A 741 14.60 8.48 -13.87
N ALA A 742 15.44 8.53 -14.91
CA ALA A 742 16.89 8.52 -14.74
C ALA A 742 17.42 9.76 -13.98
N ILE A 743 16.89 10.96 -14.28
CA ILE A 743 17.19 12.20 -13.55
C ILE A 743 16.81 12.05 -12.07
N THR A 744 15.62 11.53 -11.80
CA THR A 744 15.08 11.36 -10.45
C THR A 744 15.86 10.29 -9.68
N ILE A 745 16.23 9.17 -10.31
CA ILE A 745 17.13 8.16 -9.72
C ILE A 745 18.43 8.82 -9.30
N THR A 746 19.06 9.60 -10.18
CA THR A 746 20.30 10.30 -9.84
C THR A 746 20.11 11.22 -8.64
N LYS A 747 19.10 12.10 -8.67
CA LYS A 747 18.86 13.06 -7.58
C LYS A 747 18.57 12.38 -6.24
N LEU A 748 17.67 11.39 -6.22
CA LEU A 748 17.30 10.69 -5.00
C LEU A 748 18.44 9.82 -4.47
N SER A 749 19.21 9.17 -5.35
CA SER A 749 20.39 8.39 -4.94
C SER A 749 21.52 9.27 -4.40
N GLN A 750 21.62 10.52 -4.87
CA GLN A 750 22.58 11.48 -4.32
C GLN A 750 22.10 12.06 -2.99
N LYS A 751 20.79 12.31 -2.85
CA LYS A 751 20.19 12.91 -1.65
C LYS A 751 20.07 11.90 -0.50
N PHE A 752 19.70 10.67 -0.81
CA PHE A 752 19.51 9.54 0.12
C PHE A 752 20.48 8.39 -0.21
N PRO A 753 21.80 8.63 -0.15
CA PRO A 753 22.78 7.70 -0.67
C PRO A 753 22.90 6.43 0.18
N GLN A 754 22.38 6.39 1.41
CA GLN A 754 22.38 5.18 2.26
C GLN A 754 21.25 4.21 1.91
N THR A 755 20.18 4.72 1.31
CA THR A 755 18.95 3.97 0.99
C THR A 755 19.19 2.94 -0.11
N ASN A 756 18.53 1.78 -0.02
CA ASN A 756 18.65 0.70 -0.99
C ASN A 756 17.95 1.02 -2.34
N PHE A 757 18.32 0.31 -3.41
CA PHE A 757 17.81 0.56 -4.76
C PHE A 757 16.28 0.41 -4.88
N THR A 758 15.70 -0.61 -4.24
CA THR A 758 14.25 -0.86 -4.31
C THR A 758 13.46 0.32 -3.78
N GLU A 759 13.90 0.89 -2.67
CA GLU A 759 13.26 2.03 -2.04
C GLU A 759 13.42 3.31 -2.87
N ILE A 760 14.63 3.56 -3.41
CA ILE A 760 14.84 4.66 -4.37
C ILE A 760 13.96 4.48 -5.60
N GLN A 761 13.86 3.26 -6.15
CA GLN A 761 13.08 2.99 -7.35
C GLN A 761 11.59 3.24 -7.12
N LYS A 762 11.05 2.89 -5.94
CA LYS A 762 9.68 3.22 -5.56
C LYS A 762 9.46 4.73 -5.55
N LEU A 763 10.30 5.47 -4.82
CA LEU A 763 10.21 6.93 -4.77
C LEU A 763 10.34 7.58 -6.15
N VAL A 764 11.16 7.02 -7.04
CA VAL A 764 11.31 7.51 -8.42
C VAL A 764 10.01 7.39 -9.20
N LEU A 765 9.31 6.26 -9.07
CA LEU A 765 8.04 6.04 -9.75
C LEU A 765 6.98 7.01 -9.24
N ASP A 766 6.88 7.15 -7.91
CA ASP A 766 5.93 8.07 -7.28
C ASP A 766 6.21 9.53 -7.71
N VAL A 767 7.47 9.98 -7.62
CA VAL A 767 7.86 11.34 -8.03
C VAL A 767 7.67 11.57 -9.53
N ALA A 768 7.92 10.56 -10.38
CA ALA A 768 7.67 10.65 -11.81
C ALA A 768 6.19 10.83 -12.12
N HIS A 769 5.33 10.06 -11.45
CA HIS A 769 3.88 10.19 -11.60
C HIS A 769 3.38 11.56 -11.13
N THR A 770 3.78 12.02 -9.94
CA THR A 770 3.39 13.35 -9.44
C THR A 770 3.79 14.45 -10.42
N HIS A 771 5.03 14.44 -10.92
CA HIS A 771 5.46 15.46 -11.88
C HIS A 771 4.71 15.36 -13.22
N GLU A 772 4.32 14.16 -13.66
CA GLU A 772 3.48 13.99 -14.84
C GLU A 772 2.13 14.68 -14.66
N GLU A 773 1.42 14.40 -13.56
CA GLU A 773 0.14 15.01 -13.24
C GLU A 773 0.26 16.54 -13.15
N CYS A 774 1.28 17.04 -12.45
CA CYS A 774 1.54 18.49 -12.35
C CYS A 774 1.79 19.12 -13.72
N CYS A 775 2.56 18.46 -14.59
CA CYS A 775 2.88 18.98 -15.93
C CYS A 775 1.70 18.89 -16.89
N ARG A 776 0.83 17.89 -16.73
CA ARG A 776 -0.46 17.76 -17.43
C ARG A 776 -1.54 18.70 -16.86
N GLY A 777 -1.25 19.42 -15.79
CA GLY A 777 -2.17 20.41 -15.21
C GLY A 777 -3.26 19.81 -14.33
N ASN A 778 -3.13 18.55 -13.93
CA ASN A 778 -3.94 17.93 -12.89
C ASN A 778 -3.41 18.36 -11.51
N VAL A 779 -3.75 19.59 -11.12
CA VAL A 779 -3.18 20.23 -9.92
C VAL A 779 -3.65 19.57 -8.62
N LEU A 780 -4.85 18.97 -8.61
CA LEU A 780 -5.38 18.30 -7.42
C LEU A 780 -4.62 17.01 -7.12
N GLU A 781 -4.48 16.12 -8.11
CA GLU A 781 -3.70 14.89 -7.98
C GLU A 781 -2.22 15.21 -7.67
N CYS A 782 -1.66 16.20 -8.38
CA CYS A 782 -0.32 16.74 -8.13
C CYS A 782 -0.09 17.13 -6.66
N LEU A 783 -1.05 17.81 -6.02
CA LEU A 783 -0.94 18.22 -4.62
C LEU A 783 -1.05 17.04 -3.66
N GLN A 784 -2.00 16.13 -3.92
CA GLN A 784 -2.25 14.96 -3.09
C GLN A 784 -1.06 13.98 -3.13
N ASP A 785 -0.54 13.69 -4.31
CA ASP A 785 0.59 12.78 -4.45
C ASP A 785 1.88 13.39 -3.91
N ALA A 786 2.10 14.68 -4.12
CA ALA A 786 3.21 15.39 -3.50
C ALA A 786 3.13 15.30 -1.97
N GLU A 787 1.95 15.48 -1.37
CA GLU A 787 1.74 15.34 0.06
C GLU A 787 2.03 13.90 0.54
N LYS A 788 1.49 12.88 -0.14
CA LYS A 788 1.74 11.46 0.19
C LYS A 788 3.24 11.12 0.17
N ILE A 789 3.95 11.54 -0.88
CA ILE A 789 5.40 11.30 -1.02
C ILE A 789 6.15 11.97 0.13
N MET A 790 5.80 13.21 0.46
CA MET A 790 6.49 13.95 1.50
C MET A 790 6.24 13.38 2.90
N PHE A 791 5.01 12.97 3.21
CA PHE A 791 4.70 12.24 4.44
C PHE A 791 5.44 10.91 4.52
N TYR A 792 5.52 10.18 3.40
CA TYR A 792 6.26 8.93 3.34
C TYR A 792 7.76 9.15 3.61
N ILE A 793 8.38 10.13 2.96
CA ILE A 793 9.79 10.50 3.19
C ILE A 793 10.02 10.84 4.67
N CYS A 794 9.12 11.61 5.29
CA CYS A 794 9.24 11.94 6.71
C CYS A 794 9.00 10.75 7.65
N SER A 795 8.09 9.82 7.29
CA SER A 795 7.89 8.59 8.06
C SER A 795 9.11 7.67 8.05
N GLN A 796 9.98 7.84 7.05
CA GLN A 796 11.22 7.07 6.86
C GLN A 796 12.47 7.94 7.08
N GLN A 797 12.36 9.09 7.74
CA GLN A 797 13.49 10.04 7.84
C GLN A 797 14.75 9.43 8.44
N ASP A 798 14.61 8.55 9.44
CA ASP A 798 15.73 7.89 10.14
C ASP A 798 16.50 6.91 9.23
N THR A 799 15.85 6.42 8.17
CA THR A 799 16.43 5.48 7.21
C THR A 799 16.84 6.15 5.88
N LEU A 800 16.21 7.28 5.53
CA LEU A 800 16.47 8.00 4.29
C LEU A 800 17.60 9.01 4.42
N SER A 801 17.52 9.94 5.37
CA SER A 801 18.59 10.91 5.62
C SER A 801 18.46 11.66 6.93
N SER A 802 19.60 11.84 7.60
CA SER A 802 19.71 12.73 8.76
C SER A 802 19.47 14.21 8.43
N LYS A 803 19.65 14.61 7.16
CA LYS A 803 19.62 16.02 6.72
C LYS A 803 18.20 16.58 6.57
N ILE A 804 17.16 15.74 6.66
CA ILE A 804 15.76 16.15 6.48
C ILE A 804 14.97 16.23 7.80
N ALA A 805 15.58 15.90 8.94
CA ALA A 805 14.88 15.83 10.23
C ALA A 805 14.22 17.16 10.65
N GLU A 806 14.87 18.30 10.40
CA GLU A 806 14.27 19.61 10.67
C GLU A 806 13.17 19.97 9.68
N CYS A 807 13.27 19.50 8.43
CA CYS A 807 12.22 19.71 7.44
C CYS A 807 10.93 19.00 7.81
N CYS A 808 11.01 17.78 8.34
CA CYS A 808 9.85 16.99 8.73
C CYS A 808 9.09 17.51 9.96
N LYS A 809 9.59 18.57 10.61
CA LYS A 809 8.88 19.30 11.67
C LYS A 809 8.07 20.50 11.14
N LEU A 810 8.25 20.86 9.87
CA LEU A 810 7.58 22.01 9.26
C LEU A 810 6.14 21.65 8.84
N PRO A 811 5.25 22.65 8.70
CA PRO A 811 3.92 22.46 8.12
C PRO A 811 3.96 21.86 6.71
N THR A 812 2.90 21.17 6.28
CA THR A 812 2.81 20.44 5.00
C THR A 812 3.31 21.22 3.78
N LEU A 813 2.94 22.50 3.64
CA LEU A 813 3.37 23.32 2.50
C LEU A 813 4.86 23.71 2.56
N GLU A 814 5.42 23.84 3.76
CA GLU A 814 6.81 24.27 3.98
C GLU A 814 7.80 23.09 3.99
N LEU A 815 7.34 21.91 4.45
CA LEU A 815 8.19 20.73 4.58
C LEU A 815 8.67 20.25 3.20
N GLY A 816 7.81 20.26 2.18
CA GLY A 816 8.16 19.77 0.85
C GLY A 816 9.27 20.62 0.22
N GLN A 817 9.16 21.94 0.35
CA GLN A 817 10.18 22.86 -0.11
C GLN A 817 11.49 22.71 0.66
N CYS A 818 11.43 22.46 1.97
CA CYS A 818 12.62 22.21 2.78
C CYS A 818 13.34 20.93 2.35
N ILE A 819 12.62 19.81 2.15
CA ILE A 819 13.22 18.52 1.72
C ILE A 819 13.90 18.66 0.36
N ILE A 820 13.30 19.39 -0.58
CA ILE A 820 13.87 19.65 -1.90
C ILE A 820 15.23 20.37 -1.77
N HIS A 821 15.32 21.36 -0.88
CA HIS A 821 16.53 22.17 -0.66
C HIS A 821 17.52 21.60 0.36
N ALA A 822 17.15 20.54 1.08
CA ALA A 822 18.05 19.87 2.03
C ALA A 822 19.33 19.37 1.33
N GLU A 823 20.45 19.48 2.04
CA GLU A 823 21.73 18.98 1.55
C GLU A 823 21.70 17.46 1.33
N ASN A 824 22.55 16.97 0.43
CA ASN A 824 22.73 15.55 0.23
C ASN A 824 23.36 14.91 1.48
N ASP A 825 22.94 13.69 1.82
CA ASP A 825 23.58 12.97 2.93
C ASP A 825 25.01 12.51 2.60
N ASP A 826 25.71 12.07 3.64
CA ASP A 826 27.08 11.59 3.53
C ASP A 826 27.18 10.31 2.69
N LYS A 827 28.24 10.21 1.89
CA LYS A 827 28.52 9.05 1.05
C LYS A 827 28.63 7.77 1.92
N PRO A 828 28.08 6.61 1.49
CA PRO A 828 28.16 5.36 2.25
C PRO A 828 29.60 4.87 2.42
N GLU A 829 29.92 4.41 3.63
CA GLU A 829 31.20 3.79 3.95
C GLU A 829 31.31 2.39 3.30
N GLY A 830 32.54 1.98 2.98
CA GLY A 830 32.82 0.62 2.46
C GLY A 830 32.44 0.38 1.00
N LEU A 831 31.91 1.37 0.26
CA LEU A 831 31.70 1.24 -1.18
C LEU A 831 33.02 1.30 -1.94
N SER A 832 33.24 0.34 -2.84
CA SER A 832 34.31 0.41 -3.84
C SER A 832 34.24 1.75 -4.58
N PRO A 833 35.39 2.42 -4.82
CA PRO A 833 35.45 3.63 -5.63
C PRO A 833 34.89 3.40 -7.05
N THR A 834 35.08 2.20 -7.58
CA THR A 834 34.74 1.80 -8.95
C THR A 834 33.62 0.74 -9.00
N LEU A 835 32.93 0.67 -10.14
CA LEU A 835 31.91 -0.32 -10.50
C LEU A 835 32.44 -1.32 -11.54
N ASN A 836 33.67 -1.83 -11.32
CA ASN A 836 34.28 -2.82 -12.20
C ASN A 836 33.42 -4.08 -12.31
N ARG A 837 33.25 -4.58 -13.54
CA ARG A 837 32.47 -5.80 -13.87
C ARG A 837 31.04 -5.80 -13.31
N PHE A 838 30.39 -4.64 -13.26
CA PHE A 838 29.02 -4.53 -12.73
C PHE A 838 27.99 -5.41 -13.47
N LEU A 839 28.17 -5.63 -14.78
CA LEU A 839 27.36 -6.59 -15.56
C LEU A 839 27.74 -8.05 -15.24
N GLY A 840 29.03 -8.31 -15.02
CA GLY A 840 29.60 -9.65 -14.81
C GLY A 840 29.74 -10.42 -16.13
N GLU A 841 29.53 -11.74 -16.09
CA GLU A 841 29.58 -12.64 -17.25
C GLU A 841 28.32 -12.60 -18.13
N ARG A 842 27.32 -11.79 -17.76
CA ARG A 842 26.05 -11.70 -18.49
C ARG A 842 26.21 -10.93 -19.80
N ASP A 843 25.42 -11.28 -20.81
CA ASP A 843 25.40 -10.58 -22.09
C ASP A 843 24.28 -9.52 -22.13
N PHE A 844 24.66 -8.25 -22.18
CA PHE A 844 23.72 -7.12 -22.22
C PHE A 844 22.84 -7.15 -23.47
N ASN A 845 23.28 -7.73 -24.59
CA ASN A 845 22.47 -7.79 -25.81
C ASN A 845 21.33 -8.80 -25.72
N GLN A 846 21.44 -9.80 -24.85
CA GLN A 846 20.38 -10.79 -24.61
C GLN A 846 19.28 -10.27 -23.68
N PHE A 847 19.50 -9.13 -23.00
CA PHE A 847 18.48 -8.53 -22.14
C PHE A 847 17.33 -8.01 -22.98
N SER A 848 16.10 -8.30 -22.54
CA SER A 848 14.90 -7.62 -23.02
C SER A 848 14.99 -6.12 -22.75
N SER A 849 14.16 -5.32 -23.44
CA SER A 849 14.13 -3.86 -23.22
C SER A 849 13.91 -3.50 -21.75
N ARG A 850 13.05 -4.23 -21.03
CA ARG A 850 12.77 -3.98 -19.61
C ARG A 850 13.97 -4.31 -18.72
N GLU A 851 14.69 -5.37 -19.02
CA GLU A 851 15.89 -5.76 -18.27
C GLU A 851 17.03 -4.77 -18.47
N LYS A 852 17.22 -4.26 -19.71
CA LYS A 852 18.17 -3.18 -19.99
C LYS A 852 17.85 -1.93 -19.17
N ASP A 853 16.57 -1.56 -19.12
CA ASP A 853 16.11 -0.36 -18.42
C ASP A 853 16.34 -0.48 -16.90
N LEU A 854 15.98 -1.62 -16.31
CA LEU A 854 16.19 -1.89 -14.89
C LEU A 854 17.69 -1.96 -14.53
N PHE A 855 18.49 -2.59 -15.39
CA PHE A 855 19.93 -2.68 -15.19
C PHE A 855 20.60 -1.30 -15.25
N MET A 856 20.24 -0.49 -16.23
CA MET A 856 20.77 0.89 -16.35
C MET A 856 20.29 1.79 -15.22
N ALA A 857 19.06 1.61 -14.72
CA ALA A 857 18.58 2.27 -13.51
C ALA A 857 19.44 1.91 -12.29
N ARG A 858 19.78 0.63 -12.13
CA ARG A 858 20.63 0.15 -11.04
C ARG A 858 22.06 0.65 -11.13
N PHE A 859 22.64 0.67 -12.33
CA PHE A 859 23.94 1.29 -12.57
C PHE A 859 23.92 2.78 -12.20
N THR A 860 22.90 3.50 -12.65
CA THR A 860 22.73 4.94 -12.36
C THR A 860 22.62 5.16 -10.85
N TYR A 861 21.83 4.37 -10.14
CA TYR A 861 21.73 4.41 -8.67
C TYR A 861 23.08 4.21 -7.97
N GLU A 862 23.78 3.13 -8.30
CA GLU A 862 25.08 2.81 -7.69
C GLU A 862 26.13 3.88 -8.01
N TYR A 863 26.18 4.36 -9.25
CA TYR A 863 27.13 5.39 -9.62
C TYR A 863 26.82 6.73 -8.93
N SER A 864 25.54 7.08 -8.82
CA SER A 864 25.07 8.33 -8.23
C SER A 864 25.35 8.43 -6.73
N ARG A 865 25.07 7.38 -5.95
CA ARG A 865 25.32 7.37 -4.50
C ARG A 865 26.82 7.42 -4.13
N ARG A 866 27.71 7.04 -5.06
CA ARG A 866 29.18 7.20 -4.91
C ARG A 866 29.67 8.61 -5.24
N HIS A 867 28.87 9.37 -5.99
CA HIS A 867 29.22 10.66 -6.59
C HIS A 867 28.16 11.73 -6.25
N THR A 868 27.89 11.92 -4.96
CA THR A 868 26.87 12.86 -4.45
C THR A 868 27.11 14.33 -4.81
N LYS A 869 28.30 14.66 -5.31
CA LYS A 869 28.70 16.03 -5.71
C LYS A 869 28.72 16.25 -7.22
N PHE A 870 28.45 15.22 -8.04
CA PHE A 870 28.45 15.39 -9.50
C PHE A 870 27.11 15.94 -9.99
N ALA A 871 27.15 16.71 -11.08
CA ALA A 871 25.94 17.20 -11.70
C ALA A 871 25.15 16.06 -12.35
N VAL A 872 23.82 16.14 -12.30
CA VAL A 872 22.93 15.14 -12.91
C VAL A 872 23.27 14.87 -14.39
N PRO A 873 23.46 15.88 -15.26
CA PRO A 873 23.80 15.61 -16.66
C PRO A 873 25.12 14.85 -16.84
N VAL A 874 26.10 15.03 -15.94
CA VAL A 874 27.40 14.33 -15.99
C VAL A 874 27.20 12.85 -15.65
N ILE A 875 26.44 12.54 -14.60
CA ILE A 875 26.09 11.16 -14.24
C ILE A 875 25.36 10.46 -15.40
N LEU A 876 24.39 11.14 -16.01
CA LEU A 876 23.62 10.57 -17.11
C LEU A 876 24.46 10.36 -18.38
N ARG A 877 25.50 11.19 -18.60
CA ARG A 877 26.50 10.95 -19.65
C ARG A 877 27.32 9.70 -19.38
N VAL A 878 27.76 9.50 -18.14
CA VAL A 878 28.47 8.28 -17.74
C VAL A 878 27.57 7.06 -17.92
N ALA A 879 26.31 7.12 -17.49
CA ALA A 879 25.35 6.04 -17.68
C ALA A 879 25.12 5.72 -19.16
N LYS A 880 24.95 6.74 -20.01
CA LYS A 880 24.80 6.55 -21.46
C LYS A 880 26.07 5.95 -22.08
N GLY A 881 27.24 6.46 -21.72
CA GLY A 881 28.51 5.92 -22.18
C GLY A 881 28.74 4.48 -21.73
N TYR A 882 28.29 4.13 -20.52
CA TYR A 882 28.36 2.77 -20.01
C TYR A 882 27.46 1.83 -20.82
N GLN A 883 26.25 2.27 -21.17
CA GLN A 883 25.37 1.50 -22.05
C GLN A 883 26.05 1.23 -23.41
N GLU A 884 26.59 2.27 -24.05
CA GLU A 884 27.30 2.16 -25.35
C GLU A 884 28.54 1.24 -25.24
N LEU A 885 29.25 1.30 -24.11
CA LEU A 885 30.37 0.41 -23.82
C LEU A 885 29.92 -1.05 -23.71
N LEU A 886 28.81 -1.34 -23.02
CA LEU A 886 28.30 -2.71 -22.89
C LEU A 886 27.87 -3.29 -24.25
N GLU A 887 27.26 -2.48 -25.10
CA GLU A 887 26.89 -2.84 -26.47
C GLU A 887 28.13 -3.12 -27.34
N LYS A 888 29.23 -2.39 -27.13
CA LYS A 888 30.52 -2.66 -27.77
C LYS A 888 31.21 -3.91 -27.20
N CYS A 889 31.23 -4.08 -25.89
CA CYS A 889 31.93 -5.19 -25.21
C CYS A 889 31.29 -6.55 -25.48
N SER A 890 29.98 -6.61 -25.66
CA SER A 890 29.26 -7.82 -26.08
C SER A 890 29.64 -8.31 -27.48
N GLN A 891 30.26 -7.45 -28.31
CA GLN A 891 30.81 -7.81 -29.63
C GLN A 891 32.31 -8.16 -29.58
N SER A 892 32.95 -8.05 -28.42
CA SER A 892 34.38 -8.34 -28.22
C SER A 892 34.63 -9.83 -28.04
N GLN A 893 35.82 -10.29 -28.45
CA GLN A 893 36.30 -11.64 -28.21
C GLN A 893 36.50 -11.94 -26.71
N ASN A 894 36.71 -10.91 -25.88
CA ASN A 894 36.80 -11.00 -24.43
C ASN A 894 35.95 -9.91 -23.74
N PRO A 895 34.67 -10.17 -23.47
CA PRO A 895 33.75 -9.18 -22.89
C PRO A 895 34.12 -8.71 -21.48
N LEU A 896 34.71 -9.57 -20.64
CA LEU A 896 35.11 -9.21 -19.27
C LEU A 896 36.31 -8.27 -19.26
N GLU A 897 37.33 -8.55 -20.08
CA GLU A 897 38.50 -7.67 -20.21
C GLU A 897 38.12 -6.31 -20.84
N CYS A 898 37.13 -6.30 -21.73
CA CYS A 898 36.56 -5.06 -22.26
C CYS A 898 35.87 -4.23 -21.17
N GLN A 899 35.12 -4.88 -20.26
CA GLN A 899 34.50 -4.20 -19.13
C GLN A 899 35.52 -3.68 -18.10
N ASP A 900 36.64 -4.35 -17.90
CA ASP A 900 37.68 -3.95 -16.93
C ASP A 900 38.31 -2.59 -17.28
N LYS A 901 38.42 -2.26 -18.57
CA LYS A 901 38.90 -0.95 -19.05
C LYS A 901 37.77 0.08 -19.17
N GLY A 902 36.54 -0.34 -18.88
CA GLY A 902 35.33 0.43 -19.10
C GLY A 902 35.27 1.71 -18.30
N GLU A 903 35.58 1.66 -17.01
CA GLU A 903 35.49 2.83 -16.14
C GLU A 903 36.54 3.91 -16.49
N GLU A 904 37.74 3.49 -16.92
CA GLU A 904 38.75 4.41 -17.47
C GLU A 904 38.25 5.10 -18.75
N GLU A 905 37.54 4.38 -19.63
CA GLU A 905 36.91 4.97 -20.82
C GLU A 905 35.77 5.95 -20.47
N LEU A 906 35.14 5.82 -19.31
CA LEU A 906 34.06 6.70 -18.84
C LEU A 906 34.58 7.95 -18.11
N GLU A 907 35.76 7.88 -17.50
CA GLU A 907 36.46 8.99 -16.83
C GLU A 907 36.59 10.22 -17.76
N LYS A 908 36.75 9.98 -19.07
CA LYS A 908 36.83 11.05 -20.08
C LYS A 908 35.65 12.03 -19.99
N TYR A 909 34.44 11.54 -19.71
CA TYR A 909 33.25 12.39 -19.62
C TYR A 909 33.31 13.32 -18.41
N ILE A 910 33.94 12.88 -17.32
CA ILE A 910 34.17 13.72 -16.13
C ILE A 910 35.25 14.75 -16.43
N GLN A 911 36.37 14.31 -17.01
CA GLN A 911 37.51 15.18 -17.35
C GLN A 911 37.11 16.29 -18.34
N GLU A 912 36.32 15.96 -19.37
CA GLU A 912 35.80 16.94 -20.34
C GLU A 912 34.98 18.04 -19.66
N ASN A 913 34.06 17.65 -18.76
CA ASN A 913 33.21 18.62 -18.05
C ASN A 913 34.02 19.44 -17.04
N GLN A 914 34.97 18.82 -16.32
CA GLN A 914 35.88 19.55 -15.43
C GLN A 914 36.74 20.57 -16.19
N ALA A 915 37.26 20.20 -17.36
CA ALA A 915 38.01 21.11 -18.23
C ALA A 915 37.15 22.29 -18.70
N LEU A 916 35.89 22.03 -19.08
CA LEU A 916 34.94 23.07 -19.46
C LEU A 916 34.63 24.03 -18.31
N ALA A 917 34.40 23.51 -17.10
CA ALA A 917 34.18 24.31 -15.91
C ALA A 917 35.40 25.17 -15.57
N LYS A 918 36.61 24.58 -15.56
CA LYS A 918 37.88 25.30 -15.32
C LYS A 918 38.09 26.42 -16.34
N ARG A 919 37.88 26.14 -17.63
CA ARG A 919 38.00 27.16 -18.69
C ARG A 919 37.01 28.31 -18.47
N SER A 920 35.75 27.99 -18.17
CA SER A 920 34.70 28.99 -17.97
C SER A 920 34.97 29.86 -16.74
N CYS A 921 35.38 29.26 -15.63
CA CYS A 921 35.73 30.00 -14.42
C CYS A 921 37.05 30.77 -14.54
N GLY A 922 38.04 30.25 -15.26
CA GLY A 922 39.26 30.99 -15.59
C GLY A 922 38.97 32.23 -16.44
N LEU A 923 38.06 32.12 -17.42
CA LEU A 923 37.58 33.27 -18.19
C LEU A 923 36.83 34.27 -17.31
N PHE A 924 35.95 33.81 -16.42
CA PHE A 924 35.26 34.68 -15.46
C PHE A 924 36.24 35.44 -14.56
N GLN A 925 37.25 34.76 -14.01
CA GLN A 925 38.27 35.38 -13.16
C GLN A 925 39.09 36.43 -13.92
N LYS A 926 39.39 36.19 -15.21
CA LYS A 926 40.15 37.13 -16.06
C LYS A 926 39.33 38.35 -16.48
N LEU A 927 38.07 38.14 -16.86
CA LEU A 927 37.25 39.15 -17.56
C LEU A 927 36.23 39.84 -16.64
N GLY A 928 35.82 39.21 -15.54
CA GLY A 928 34.66 39.63 -14.78
C GLY A 928 33.33 39.39 -15.52
N GLU A 929 32.21 39.65 -14.84
CA GLU A 929 30.87 39.28 -15.32
C GLU A 929 30.49 39.95 -16.65
N TYR A 930 30.70 41.27 -16.78
CA TYR A 930 30.31 42.03 -17.96
C TYR A 930 31.04 41.58 -19.23
N TYR A 931 32.37 41.46 -19.18
CA TYR A 931 33.16 41.06 -20.34
C TYR A 931 33.03 39.56 -20.65
N LEU A 932 32.77 38.72 -19.65
CA LEU A 932 32.38 37.33 -19.89
C LEU A 932 31.04 37.25 -20.64
N GLN A 933 30.05 38.07 -20.27
CA GLN A 933 28.80 38.17 -21.00
C GLN A 933 29.05 38.57 -22.47
N ASN A 934 29.95 39.53 -22.73
CA ASN A 934 30.30 39.94 -24.08
C ASN A 934 30.91 38.79 -24.90
N ALA A 935 31.80 37.99 -24.29
CA ALA A 935 32.33 36.80 -24.94
C ALA A 935 31.23 35.78 -25.30
N PHE A 936 30.28 35.54 -24.39
CA PHE A 936 29.12 34.71 -24.68
C PHE A 936 28.21 35.32 -25.75
N LEU A 937 28.02 36.64 -25.76
CA LEU A 937 27.24 37.34 -26.79
C LEU A 937 27.82 37.11 -28.18
N VAL A 938 29.13 37.28 -28.36
CA VAL A 938 29.79 37.00 -29.65
C VAL A 938 29.59 35.54 -30.04
N ALA A 939 29.87 34.60 -29.12
CA ALA A 939 29.78 33.17 -29.41
C ALA A 939 28.35 32.73 -29.76
N TYR A 940 27.34 33.12 -28.98
CA TYR A 940 25.94 32.74 -29.22
C TYR A 940 25.32 33.49 -30.40
N THR A 941 25.75 34.72 -30.68
CA THR A 941 25.30 35.42 -31.90
C THR A 941 25.81 34.71 -33.15
N LYS A 942 27.03 34.16 -33.13
CA LYS A 942 27.56 33.34 -34.23
C LYS A 942 26.79 32.01 -34.38
N LYS A 943 26.47 31.35 -33.28
CA LYS A 943 25.78 30.04 -33.25
C LYS A 943 24.28 30.11 -33.58
N ALA A 944 23.63 31.22 -33.21
CA ALA A 944 22.18 31.43 -33.32
C ALA A 944 21.84 32.89 -33.65
N PRO A 945 22.27 33.42 -34.82
CA PRO A 945 22.07 34.82 -35.21
C PRO A 945 20.58 35.20 -35.41
N GLN A 946 19.69 34.20 -35.53
CA GLN A 946 18.24 34.39 -35.65
C GLN A 946 17.60 34.91 -34.35
N LEU A 947 18.21 34.68 -33.19
CA LEU A 947 17.71 35.22 -31.92
C LEU A 947 17.74 36.75 -31.92
N THR A 948 16.73 37.39 -31.36
CA THR A 948 16.72 38.85 -31.23
C THR A 948 17.82 39.31 -30.25
N PRO A 949 18.32 40.55 -30.38
CA PRO A 949 19.33 41.05 -29.45
C PRO A 949 18.90 41.02 -27.97
N PRO A 950 17.64 41.35 -27.57
CA PRO A 950 17.19 41.19 -26.20
C PRO A 950 17.22 39.74 -25.70
N GLU A 951 16.88 38.77 -26.56
CA GLU A 951 16.97 37.34 -26.22
C GLU A 951 18.43 36.92 -25.98
N LEU A 952 19.33 37.26 -26.91
CA LEU A 952 20.77 36.99 -26.78
C LEU A 952 21.34 37.58 -25.49
N MET A 953 21.04 38.86 -25.20
CA MET A 953 21.45 39.50 -23.95
C MET A 953 20.87 38.79 -22.73
N THR A 954 19.62 38.35 -22.78
CA THR A 954 18.98 37.67 -21.64
C THR A 954 19.63 36.32 -21.33
N TYR A 955 19.82 35.46 -22.34
CA TYR A 955 20.44 34.14 -22.12
C TYR A 955 21.90 34.25 -21.70
N THR A 956 22.67 35.12 -22.35
CA THR A 956 24.10 35.29 -22.04
C THR A 956 24.31 35.95 -20.68
N ARG A 957 23.44 36.89 -20.28
CA ARG A 957 23.45 37.46 -18.92
C ARG A 957 23.22 36.38 -17.87
N LYS A 958 22.22 35.51 -18.07
CA LYS A 958 21.97 34.37 -17.17
C LYS A 958 23.20 33.47 -17.05
N MET A 959 23.90 33.19 -18.15
CA MET A 959 25.14 32.40 -18.13
C MET A 959 26.28 33.10 -17.37
N ALA A 960 26.47 34.40 -17.58
CA ALA A 960 27.49 35.18 -16.89
C ALA A 960 27.20 35.28 -15.38
N SER A 961 25.94 35.52 -14.99
CA SER A 961 25.54 35.55 -13.58
C SER A 961 25.66 34.18 -12.93
N ALA A 962 25.35 33.08 -13.65
CA ALA A 962 25.61 31.73 -13.16
C ALA A 962 27.11 31.50 -12.90
N ALA A 963 27.99 31.98 -13.79
CA ALA A 963 29.43 31.92 -13.55
C ALA A 963 29.84 32.75 -12.31
N ALA A 964 29.26 33.94 -12.13
CA ALA A 964 29.51 34.79 -10.97
C ALA A 964 29.11 34.13 -9.64
N THR A 965 28.03 33.33 -9.63
CA THR A 965 27.60 32.56 -8.47
C THR A 965 28.46 31.30 -8.27
N CYS A 966 28.66 30.51 -9.32
CA CYS A 966 29.25 29.18 -9.20
C CYS A 966 30.78 29.20 -9.09
N CYS A 967 31.48 30.09 -9.80
CA CYS A 967 32.95 30.10 -9.85
C CYS A 967 33.63 30.58 -8.54
N ARG A 968 32.84 31.02 -7.55
CA ARG A 968 33.31 31.36 -6.20
C ARG A 968 33.30 30.16 -5.25
N LEU A 969 32.69 29.05 -5.66
CA LEU A 969 32.61 27.82 -4.87
C LEU A 969 33.91 27.01 -4.95
N SER A 970 34.05 25.96 -4.14
CA SER A 970 35.14 25.00 -4.26
C SER A 970 35.08 24.26 -5.61
N GLU A 971 36.22 23.77 -6.11
CA GLU A 971 36.33 23.10 -7.41
C GLU A 971 35.28 21.98 -7.62
N GLU A 972 35.04 21.17 -6.59
CA GLU A 972 34.00 20.13 -6.62
C GLU A 972 32.56 20.69 -6.76
N LYS A 973 32.27 21.80 -6.08
CA LYS A 973 30.94 22.45 -6.10
C LYS A 973 30.73 23.32 -7.35
N GLN A 974 31.81 23.84 -7.94
CA GLN A 974 31.78 24.63 -9.18
C GLN A 974 31.15 23.83 -10.32
N LEU A 975 31.54 22.56 -10.47
CA LEU A 975 31.03 21.69 -11.53
C LEU A 975 29.52 21.47 -11.39
N ALA A 976 29.04 21.04 -10.22
CA ALA A 976 27.62 20.81 -9.98
C ALA A 976 26.76 22.05 -10.19
N CYS A 977 27.20 23.19 -9.63
CA CYS A 977 26.49 24.46 -9.76
C CYS A 977 26.44 24.94 -11.22
N GLY A 978 27.60 24.97 -11.90
CA GLY A 978 27.70 25.46 -13.27
C GLY A 978 26.99 24.58 -14.29
N GLU A 979 27.01 23.25 -14.09
CA GLU A 979 26.27 22.29 -14.92
C GLU A 979 24.76 22.37 -14.70
N GLY A 980 24.30 22.41 -13.44
CA GLY A 980 22.88 22.56 -13.14
C GLY A 980 22.30 23.86 -13.70
N ALA A 981 23.00 24.99 -13.53
CA ALA A 981 22.54 26.28 -14.04
C ALA A 981 22.49 26.31 -15.58
N ALA A 982 23.54 25.81 -16.25
CA ALA A 982 23.56 25.77 -17.72
C ALA A 982 22.48 24.85 -18.29
N ASP A 983 22.20 23.72 -17.63
CA ASP A 983 21.17 22.79 -18.05
C ASP A 983 19.80 23.47 -18.13
N VAL A 984 19.41 24.21 -17.07
CA VAL A 984 18.16 24.98 -17.06
C VAL A 984 18.17 26.09 -18.10
N ILE A 985 19.26 26.86 -18.22
CA ILE A 985 19.34 27.98 -19.19
C ILE A 985 19.21 27.48 -20.64
N ILE A 986 19.92 26.40 -20.99
CA ILE A 986 19.86 25.79 -22.32
C ILE A 986 18.49 25.15 -22.54
N GLY A 987 17.91 24.52 -21.51
CA GLY A 987 16.53 24.02 -21.56
C GLY A 987 15.52 25.12 -21.90
N GLN A 988 15.67 26.31 -21.32
CA GLN A 988 14.85 27.48 -21.62
C GLN A 988 15.04 27.98 -23.06
N LEU A 989 16.25 27.90 -23.61
CA LEU A 989 16.51 28.17 -25.02
C LEU A 989 15.81 27.14 -25.92
N CYS A 990 15.79 25.86 -25.52
CA CYS A 990 15.09 24.80 -26.25
C CYS A 990 13.56 24.93 -26.19
N ILE A 991 13.01 25.35 -25.06
CA ILE A 991 11.58 25.64 -24.95
C ILE A 991 11.20 26.79 -25.89
N ARG A 992 11.98 27.87 -25.85
CA ARG A 992 11.82 29.00 -26.77
C ARG A 992 11.97 28.58 -28.24
N HIS A 993 12.89 27.68 -28.58
CA HIS A 993 13.03 27.12 -29.92
C HIS A 993 11.78 26.35 -30.38
N GLY A 994 11.14 25.61 -29.48
CA GLY A 994 9.89 24.91 -29.77
C GLY A 994 8.73 25.85 -30.11
N GLU A 995 8.70 27.05 -29.52
CA GLU A 995 7.69 28.08 -29.82
C GLU A 995 7.96 28.83 -31.12
N THR A 996 9.22 29.17 -31.40
CA THR A 996 9.62 29.76 -32.69
C THR A 996 11.00 29.23 -33.06
N PRO A 997 11.08 28.35 -34.09
CA PRO A 997 12.33 27.72 -34.50
C PRO A 997 13.45 28.73 -34.77
N ILE A 998 14.65 28.41 -34.28
CA ILE A 998 15.85 29.26 -34.39
C ILE A 998 16.66 28.85 -35.62
N ASN A 999 17.27 27.66 -35.58
CA ASN A 999 17.92 27.02 -36.72
C ASN A 999 17.99 25.49 -36.49
N ALA A 1000 18.34 24.73 -37.53
CA ALA A 1000 18.34 23.26 -37.48
C ALA A 1000 19.35 22.69 -36.47
N ALA A 1001 20.52 23.32 -36.32
CA ALA A 1001 21.57 22.86 -35.41
C ALA A 1001 21.14 22.98 -33.93
N VAL A 1002 20.47 24.08 -33.57
CA VAL A 1002 19.85 24.24 -32.25
C VAL A 1002 18.75 23.19 -32.04
N GLY A 1003 17.90 22.95 -33.04
CA GLY A 1003 16.86 21.92 -32.98
C GLY A 1003 17.43 20.52 -32.73
N GLN A 1004 18.52 20.16 -33.41
CA GLN A 1004 19.23 18.90 -33.21
C GLN A 1004 19.79 18.78 -31.78
N CYS A 1005 20.42 19.83 -31.24
CA CYS A 1005 20.92 19.81 -29.87
C CYS A 1005 19.79 19.71 -28.83
N CYS A 1006 18.62 20.28 -29.11
CA CYS A 1006 17.49 20.28 -28.19
C CYS A 1006 16.73 18.95 -28.10
N THR A 1007 16.86 18.07 -29.09
CA THR A 1007 16.05 16.84 -29.21
C THR A 1007 16.87 15.55 -29.20
N SER A 1008 18.14 15.59 -29.60
CA SER A 1008 18.95 14.38 -29.80
C SER A 1008 19.25 13.59 -28.53
N SER A 1009 19.65 14.24 -27.43
CA SER A 1009 20.05 13.57 -26.20
C SER A 1009 20.11 14.55 -25.04
N TYR A 1010 19.28 14.34 -24.01
CA TYR A 1010 19.29 15.16 -22.79
C TYR A 1010 20.69 15.27 -22.17
N ALA A 1011 21.35 14.12 -21.95
CA ALA A 1011 22.68 14.07 -21.35
C ALA A 1011 23.77 14.76 -22.20
N ASN A 1012 23.61 14.81 -23.53
CA ASN A 1012 24.61 15.42 -24.43
C ASN A 1012 24.23 16.83 -24.90
N ARG A 1013 23.14 17.39 -24.39
CA ARG A 1013 22.61 18.69 -24.83
C ARG A 1013 23.64 19.81 -24.67
N ARG A 1014 24.17 20.03 -23.46
CA ARG A 1014 25.13 21.12 -23.24
C ARG A 1014 26.39 21.01 -24.13
N PRO A 1015 27.01 19.83 -24.28
CA PRO A 1015 28.21 19.78 -25.12
C PRO A 1015 27.89 19.86 -26.60
N CYS A 1016 26.71 19.44 -27.05
CA CYS A 1016 26.21 19.76 -28.38
C CYS A 1016 26.19 21.29 -28.62
N PHE A 1017 25.59 22.06 -27.70
CA PHE A 1017 25.58 23.53 -27.78
C PHE A 1017 26.99 24.14 -27.75
N SER A 1018 27.88 23.56 -26.94
CA SER A 1018 29.27 24.01 -26.83
C SER A 1018 30.02 23.83 -28.15
N SER A 1019 29.75 22.75 -28.87
CA SER A 1019 30.34 22.40 -30.17
C SER A 1019 29.68 23.06 -31.38
N LEU A 1020 28.57 23.78 -31.22
CA LEU A 1020 27.95 24.53 -32.33
C LEU A 1020 28.95 25.49 -32.98
N VAL A 1021 28.97 25.52 -34.31
CA VAL A 1021 29.81 26.45 -35.08
C VAL A 1021 28.98 27.66 -35.55
N VAL A 1022 29.58 28.51 -36.37
CA VAL A 1022 28.85 29.63 -37.01
C VAL A 1022 27.73 29.06 -37.88
N ASP A 1023 26.54 29.68 -37.82
CA ASP A 1023 25.42 29.27 -38.67
C ASP A 1023 25.64 29.72 -40.12
N GLU A 1024 26.03 28.78 -40.98
CA GLU A 1024 26.27 29.03 -42.41
C GLU A 1024 24.99 29.29 -43.21
N THR A 1025 23.82 28.95 -42.65
CA THR A 1025 22.52 29.20 -43.31
C THR A 1025 22.00 30.61 -43.07
N TYR A 1026 22.62 31.36 -42.17
CA TYR A 1026 22.22 32.72 -41.87
C TYR A 1026 22.68 33.70 -42.95
N VAL A 1027 21.74 34.47 -43.48
CA VAL A 1027 22.00 35.55 -44.42
C VAL A 1027 22.00 36.88 -43.66
N PRO A 1028 23.13 37.61 -43.57
CA PRO A 1028 23.17 38.92 -42.95
C PRO A 1028 22.20 39.89 -43.62
N PRO A 1029 21.46 40.71 -42.85
CA PRO A 1029 20.59 41.73 -43.43
C PRO A 1029 21.43 42.79 -44.18
N PRO A 1030 20.81 43.56 -45.10
CA PRO A 1030 21.46 44.73 -45.69
C PRO A 1030 22.02 45.67 -44.61
N PHE A 1031 23.20 46.23 -44.87
CA PHE A 1031 23.80 47.20 -43.95
C PHE A 1031 22.86 48.40 -43.78
N SER A 1032 22.63 48.80 -42.54
CA SER A 1032 21.77 49.93 -42.18
C SER A 1032 22.55 50.84 -41.25
N ASP A 1033 22.88 52.03 -41.75
CA ASP A 1033 23.60 53.06 -41.02
C ASP A 1033 22.89 53.37 -39.68
N ASP A 1034 21.54 53.38 -39.67
CA ASP A 1034 20.71 53.63 -38.49
C ASP A 1034 21.02 52.73 -37.28
N LYS A 1035 21.52 51.50 -37.52
CA LYS A 1035 21.91 50.58 -36.43
C LYS A 1035 23.24 50.94 -35.76
N PHE A 1036 23.93 51.93 -36.30
CA PHE A 1036 25.26 52.40 -35.93
C PHE A 1036 25.32 53.94 -35.76
N ILE A 1037 24.18 54.62 -35.84
CA ILE A 1037 24.05 56.04 -35.46
C ILE A 1037 23.89 56.11 -33.95
N PHE A 1038 24.63 57.03 -33.33
CA PHE A 1038 24.62 57.28 -31.89
C PHE A 1038 24.32 58.76 -31.64
N HIS A 1039 23.61 59.06 -30.56
CA HIS A 1039 23.24 60.43 -30.17
C HIS A 1039 23.78 60.76 -28.77
N LYS A 1040 23.56 62.00 -28.30
CA LYS A 1040 24.00 62.44 -26.97
C LYS A 1040 23.43 61.61 -25.80
N ASP A 1041 22.33 60.89 -26.01
CA ASP A 1041 21.72 59.98 -25.02
C ASP A 1041 22.68 58.87 -24.59
N LEU A 1042 23.58 58.45 -25.48
CA LEU A 1042 24.64 57.49 -25.19
C LEU A 1042 25.62 58.01 -24.12
N CYS A 1043 25.83 59.32 -24.03
CA CYS A 1043 26.65 59.95 -22.98
C CYS A 1043 25.88 60.17 -21.66
N GLN A 1044 24.54 60.22 -21.73
CA GLN A 1044 23.67 60.35 -20.56
C GLN A 1044 23.40 58.99 -19.91
N ALA A 1045 23.51 57.90 -20.67
CA ALA A 1045 23.39 56.55 -20.16
C ALA A 1045 24.56 56.20 -19.21
N GLN A 1046 24.24 55.69 -18.01
CA GLN A 1046 25.23 55.20 -17.04
C GLN A 1046 24.91 53.77 -16.62
N GLY A 1047 25.91 53.08 -16.06
CA GLY A 1047 25.76 51.72 -15.53
C GLY A 1047 25.18 50.72 -16.55
N VAL A 1048 24.07 50.07 -16.18
CA VAL A 1048 23.43 48.99 -16.96
C VAL A 1048 22.89 49.48 -18.31
N ALA A 1049 22.39 50.71 -18.39
CA ALA A 1049 21.83 51.27 -19.64
C ALA A 1049 22.91 51.41 -20.71
N LEU A 1050 24.04 52.00 -20.35
CA LEU A 1050 25.20 52.13 -21.26
C LEU A 1050 25.76 50.77 -21.65
N GLN A 1051 25.91 49.85 -20.69
CA GLN A 1051 26.34 48.48 -20.95
C GLN A 1051 25.45 47.76 -21.97
N THR A 1052 24.13 47.93 -21.86
CA THR A 1052 23.14 47.35 -22.78
C THR A 1052 23.30 47.91 -24.19
N MET A 1053 23.47 49.24 -24.34
CA MET A 1053 23.72 49.87 -25.64
C MET A 1053 25.02 49.37 -26.29
N LYS A 1054 26.10 49.22 -25.52
CA LYS A 1054 27.38 48.65 -26.01
C LYS A 1054 27.22 47.20 -26.47
N GLN A 1055 26.47 46.39 -25.72
CA GLN A 1055 26.19 45.00 -26.07
C GLN A 1055 25.31 44.89 -27.32
N GLN A 1056 24.35 45.80 -27.48
CA GLN A 1056 23.51 45.90 -28.67
C GLN A 1056 24.35 46.17 -29.94
N PHE A 1057 25.29 47.12 -29.85
CA PHE A 1057 26.25 47.39 -30.93
C PHE A 1057 27.09 46.15 -31.28
N LEU A 1058 27.63 45.47 -30.26
CA LEU A 1058 28.39 44.23 -30.42
C LEU A 1058 27.59 43.14 -31.17
N ILE A 1059 26.33 42.93 -30.78
CA ILE A 1059 25.44 41.96 -31.45
C ILE A 1059 25.20 42.36 -32.91
N ASN A 1060 24.95 43.65 -33.17
CA ASN A 1060 24.71 44.16 -34.52
C ASN A 1060 25.92 43.91 -35.44
N LEU A 1061 27.15 44.13 -34.94
CA LEU A 1061 28.39 43.85 -35.69
C LEU A 1061 28.51 42.38 -36.07
N VAL A 1062 28.32 41.49 -35.09
CA VAL A 1062 28.46 40.03 -35.31
C VAL A 1062 27.35 39.51 -36.22
N LYS A 1063 26.13 40.05 -36.14
CA LYS A 1063 25.07 39.71 -37.10
C LYS A 1063 25.36 40.21 -38.52
N GLN A 1064 25.97 41.40 -38.65
CA GLN A 1064 26.31 41.94 -39.97
C GLN A 1064 27.43 41.13 -40.64
N LYS A 1065 28.37 40.58 -39.85
CA LYS A 1065 29.42 39.69 -40.31
C LYS A 1065 29.68 38.57 -39.29
N PRO A 1066 28.98 37.42 -39.39
CA PRO A 1066 29.15 36.30 -38.46
C PRO A 1066 30.58 35.76 -38.39
N GLN A 1067 31.32 35.88 -39.50
CA GLN A 1067 32.73 35.48 -39.63
C GLN A 1067 33.72 36.58 -39.24
N ILE A 1068 33.29 37.65 -38.55
CA ILE A 1068 34.21 38.70 -38.08
C ILE A 1068 35.27 38.10 -37.15
N SER A 1069 36.55 38.43 -37.42
CA SER A 1069 37.68 37.98 -36.61
C SER A 1069 37.74 38.74 -35.28
N GLU A 1070 38.48 38.21 -34.31
CA GLU A 1070 38.64 38.85 -33.00
C GLU A 1070 39.37 40.19 -33.16
N GLU A 1071 40.40 40.27 -34.01
CA GLU A 1071 41.15 41.49 -34.28
C GLU A 1071 40.30 42.58 -34.96
N GLN A 1072 39.45 42.18 -35.91
CA GLN A 1072 38.51 43.10 -36.57
C GLN A 1072 37.49 43.65 -35.57
N LEU A 1073 37.01 42.79 -34.67
CA LEU A 1073 36.03 43.17 -33.66
C LEU A 1073 36.66 44.11 -32.61
N GLU A 1074 37.87 43.80 -32.14
CA GLU A 1074 38.62 44.66 -31.21
C GLU A 1074 38.90 46.03 -31.81
N ALA A 1075 39.29 46.11 -33.08
CA ALA A 1075 39.53 47.38 -33.77
C ALA A 1075 38.27 48.27 -33.80
N VAL A 1076 37.12 47.69 -34.18
CA VAL A 1076 35.85 48.44 -34.24
C VAL A 1076 35.36 48.85 -32.84
N ILE A 1077 35.56 48.00 -31.82
CA ILE A 1077 35.23 48.34 -30.43
C ILE A 1077 36.13 49.46 -29.91
N ALA A 1078 37.42 49.48 -30.27
CA ALA A 1078 38.35 50.54 -29.91
C ALA A 1078 37.96 51.88 -30.56
N ASP A 1079 37.62 51.87 -31.85
CA ASP A 1079 37.12 53.06 -32.56
C ASP A 1079 35.83 53.60 -31.93
N PHE A 1080 34.90 52.71 -31.54
CA PHE A 1080 33.66 53.10 -30.86
C PHE A 1080 33.93 53.65 -29.46
N SER A 1081 34.87 53.07 -28.72
CA SER A 1081 35.27 53.58 -27.40
C SER A 1081 35.93 54.96 -27.52
N GLY A 1082 36.76 55.17 -28.54
CA GLY A 1082 37.36 56.47 -28.85
C GLY A 1082 36.31 57.53 -29.25
N LEU A 1083 35.25 57.14 -29.97
CA LEU A 1083 34.10 58.03 -30.24
C LEU A 1083 33.44 58.49 -28.93
N LEU A 1084 33.20 57.56 -28.00
CA LEU A 1084 32.61 57.88 -26.69
C LEU A 1084 33.48 58.81 -25.87
N GLU A 1085 34.79 58.54 -25.79
CA GLU A 1085 35.73 59.40 -25.09
C GLU A 1085 35.76 60.81 -25.67
N LYS A 1086 35.78 60.92 -27.00
CA LYS A 1086 35.83 62.21 -27.71
C LYS A 1086 34.53 62.99 -27.58
N CYS A 1087 33.38 62.37 -27.84
CA CYS A 1087 32.10 63.07 -27.92
C CYS A 1087 31.40 63.26 -26.57
N CYS A 1088 31.59 62.37 -25.60
CA CYS A 1088 30.98 62.53 -24.28
C CYS A 1088 31.69 63.55 -23.38
N GLN A 1089 32.92 63.93 -23.70
CA GLN A 1089 33.69 64.95 -22.95
C GLN A 1089 33.52 66.38 -23.50
N GLY A 1090 32.87 66.57 -24.65
CA GLY A 1090 32.64 67.88 -25.28
C GLY A 1090 31.38 68.61 -24.79
N GLN A 1091 31.33 69.94 -24.92
CA GLN A 1091 30.16 70.77 -24.56
C GLN A 1091 28.98 70.64 -25.55
N GLU A 1092 29.24 70.35 -26.83
CA GLU A 1092 28.23 70.18 -27.89
C GLU A 1092 28.16 68.72 -28.37
N GLN A 1093 27.74 67.83 -27.47
CA GLN A 1093 27.75 66.37 -27.66
C GLN A 1093 27.05 65.92 -28.96
N GLU A 1094 25.88 66.48 -29.27
CA GLU A 1094 25.10 66.11 -30.47
C GLU A 1094 25.81 66.50 -31.78
N VAL A 1095 26.49 67.65 -31.77
CA VAL A 1095 27.27 68.13 -32.92
C VAL A 1095 28.48 67.20 -33.14
N CYS A 1096 29.14 66.78 -32.07
CA CYS A 1096 30.25 65.82 -32.16
C CYS A 1096 29.80 64.47 -32.72
N PHE A 1097 28.68 63.92 -32.26
CA PHE A 1097 28.16 62.66 -32.81
C PHE A 1097 27.73 62.78 -34.27
N ALA A 1098 27.15 63.92 -34.68
CA ALA A 1098 26.82 64.18 -36.07
C ALA A 1098 28.07 64.24 -36.98
N GLU A 1099 29.22 64.67 -36.46
CA GLU A 1099 30.48 64.74 -37.23
C GLU A 1099 31.30 63.44 -37.20
N GLU A 1100 31.47 62.84 -36.03
CA GLU A 1100 32.34 61.69 -35.80
C GLU A 1100 31.62 60.34 -36.01
N GLY A 1101 30.30 60.30 -35.83
CA GLY A 1101 29.47 59.11 -36.05
C GLY A 1101 29.58 58.55 -37.47
N PRO A 1102 29.42 59.36 -38.54
CA PRO A 1102 29.61 58.91 -39.91
C PRO A 1102 31.03 58.35 -40.19
N LYS A 1103 32.06 58.90 -39.52
CA LYS A 1103 33.45 58.40 -39.63
C LYS A 1103 33.57 57.00 -39.02
N LEU A 1104 32.95 56.77 -37.86
CA LEU A 1104 32.86 55.44 -37.24
C LEU A 1104 32.08 54.44 -38.13
N ILE A 1105 30.96 54.85 -38.71
CA ILE A 1105 30.17 54.02 -39.63
C ILE A 1105 31.01 53.60 -40.84
N SER A 1106 31.76 54.53 -41.44
CA SER A 1106 32.65 54.24 -42.57
C SER A 1106 33.75 53.23 -42.21
N LYS A 1107 34.42 53.41 -41.05
CA LYS A 1107 35.41 52.44 -40.54
C LYS A 1107 34.78 51.07 -40.25
N THR A 1108 33.58 51.06 -39.67
CA THR A 1108 32.82 49.86 -39.36
C THR A 1108 32.46 49.10 -40.64
N ARG A 1109 32.00 49.80 -41.68
CA ARG A 1109 31.75 49.26 -43.02
C ARG A 1109 32.99 48.63 -43.64
N ALA A 1110 34.13 49.32 -43.56
CA ALA A 1110 35.41 48.78 -44.04
C ALA A 1110 35.82 47.50 -43.30
N ALA A 1111 35.70 47.45 -41.97
CA ALA A 1111 35.99 46.25 -41.18
C ALA A 1111 35.02 45.09 -41.49
N LEU A 1112 33.77 45.43 -41.79
CA LEU A 1112 32.72 44.46 -42.14
C LEU A 1112 32.81 43.99 -43.61
N GLY A 1113 33.45 44.76 -44.48
CA GLY A 1113 33.58 44.47 -45.91
C GLY A 1113 32.30 44.77 -46.73
N VAL A 1114 31.54 45.81 -46.35
CA VAL A 1114 30.22 46.19 -46.93
C VAL A 1114 30.07 47.67 -47.27
#